data_AF-A0A927ZYH2-F1
#
_entry.id   AF-A0A927ZYH2-F1
#
_cell.length_a   1.000
_cell.length_b   1.000
_cell.length_c   1.000
_cell.angle_alpha   90.00
_cell.angle_beta   90.00
_cell.angle_gamma   90.00
#
_symmetry.space_group_name_H-M   'P 1'
#
loop_
_entity.id
_entity.type
_entity.pdbx_description
1 polymer ?
#
loop_
_entity_poly.entity_id
_entity_poly.type
_entity_poly.pdbx_seq_one_letter_code
_entity_poly.pdbx_strand_id
1 'polypeptide(L)'
;MRIIKTVIALVLLLAGLTINSAVLAETDGEYSYEISDGTAVITGYSGHDNHLYIPQQVGRHEVSRIAEGAIDCSYTTRIEIPDQVRKIAPGAFYNCETVISLTMGISTEASYGFDKLVHLETLSITQGTGDTVSYGCPREVPWHDSARNIETLHLDSRIISIGNYLFEGFTGVTELILPENLNAVGVRSFYNWLSLDHLEIPKTLTSIDAQGFGADPIVRSDRAVIVLPSGIRKIGSDAFDINNIYYTYSGSTADQFLNDNHIVHKTIDLDIAGELTTMLIGDSGLFVPKDVPYFLENDIRFSSSDDSILEVKEDGYFLAHKKGAVTLDISTSSGHLSRNINIRSEESGDAVYLRVPVETYYQLQCSEYFDRITSANINDVTYSCEDENVEVSESGLIRLAAVGSYRIEIQLNKRTVGTFLIDGFRAVEQIIPDLDDFVMTLDSRLDFPARVYPEDADDSTLYYYSEDDSVVSTNLSGHLTAVGKGVTFVNIFSRDNNAVARVRVKVLDDDMNVPVGAFPLMVGKMFDLHIEGNDLKYYSSNEEIATVNDDGIVTGVSTGDCYITVGNDDTARTIAVAVYDAFSYGVDLSEWNNYISADNFVQMKRSGIDFVLLRAGYRDDYEDYMFQNNYYNAREAGLDIGVYHYITATDSEMAVREAEAMLSWIEGMQFEYPVVLDIETENQSYLSAGVFNDVIDAYCSTIESAGYKCMIYSFASLLNRCNREILGKYDIWQAHWGVTVPTVFTQRYTIWQFTASGKVPGVKGDVDMNICFYDYPTYIRENHLNGY
;
A
#
# COMPACT_ATOMS: atom_id res chain seq x y z
N MET A 1 -30.62 -11.85 -100.01
CA MET A 1 -29.24 -12.32 -100.25
C MET A 1 -28.32 -11.13 -100.02
N ARG A 2 -27.40 -11.22 -99.05
CA ARG A 2 -26.45 -10.15 -98.66
C ARG A 2 -27.02 -9.03 -97.77
N ILE A 3 -26.13 -8.50 -96.90
CA ILE A 3 -26.24 -7.29 -96.03
C ILE A 3 -27.25 -7.49 -94.87
N ILE A 4 -27.05 -7.21 -93.57
CA ILE A 4 -26.58 -6.05 -92.75
C ILE A 4 -26.39 -6.61 -91.30
N LYS A 5 -25.24 -6.48 -90.60
CA LYS A 5 -24.77 -5.38 -89.70
C LYS A 5 -25.44 -5.29 -88.29
N THR A 6 -24.59 -5.40 -87.25
CA THR A 6 -24.55 -4.65 -85.93
C THR A 6 -25.48 -4.99 -84.72
N VAL A 7 -24.84 -5.16 -83.52
CA VAL A 7 -25.18 -4.64 -82.15
C VAL A 7 -26.02 -5.48 -81.13
N ILE A 8 -25.47 -5.59 -79.88
CA ILE A 8 -26.05 -5.87 -78.50
C ILE A 8 -26.49 -7.33 -78.18
N ALA A 9 -26.03 -8.08 -77.15
CA ALA A 9 -25.74 -7.92 -75.70
C ALA A 9 -27.00 -7.95 -74.77
N LEU A 10 -26.88 -8.59 -73.58
CA LEU A 10 -27.86 -8.67 -72.47
C LEU A 10 -29.06 -9.65 -72.67
N VAL A 11 -29.43 -10.60 -71.79
CA VAL A 11 -29.18 -10.83 -70.36
C VAL A 11 -29.25 -12.36 -70.08
N LEU A 12 -28.22 -12.88 -69.40
CA LEU A 12 -28.27 -14.08 -68.56
C LEU A 12 -28.95 -13.70 -67.24
N LEU A 13 -30.12 -14.25 -66.90
CA LEU A 13 -30.68 -14.20 -65.54
C LEU A 13 -31.66 -15.37 -65.33
N LEU A 14 -31.59 -15.98 -64.13
CA LEU A 14 -32.56 -16.87 -63.48
C LEU A 14 -32.67 -18.32 -63.97
N ALA A 15 -31.93 -19.22 -63.30
CA ALA A 15 -32.47 -20.32 -62.48
C ALA A 15 -31.37 -21.34 -62.14
N GLY A 16 -30.43 -20.92 -61.29
CA GLY A 16 -29.51 -21.82 -60.59
C GLY A 16 -29.70 -21.61 -59.09
N LEU A 17 -30.81 -22.11 -58.54
CA LEU A 17 -30.95 -22.27 -57.10
C LEU A 17 -29.99 -23.38 -56.66
N THR A 18 -28.77 -23.01 -56.29
CA THR A 18 -28.01 -23.80 -55.32
C THR A 18 -28.66 -23.53 -53.96
N ILE A 19 -29.36 -24.53 -53.45
CA ILE A 19 -29.78 -24.58 -52.05
C ILE A 19 -28.47 -24.52 -51.25
N ASN A 20 -28.14 -23.35 -50.70
CA ASN A 20 -27.30 -23.31 -49.50
C ASN A 20 -28.12 -24.06 -48.45
N SER A 21 -27.74 -25.29 -48.16
CA SER A 21 -28.15 -25.90 -46.90
C SER A 21 -27.53 -25.03 -45.82
N ALA A 22 -28.30 -24.09 -45.27
CA ALA A 22 -27.96 -23.46 -44.01
C ALA A 22 -27.75 -24.61 -43.03
N VAL A 23 -26.51 -24.84 -42.63
CA VAL A 23 -26.21 -25.70 -41.48
C VAL A 23 -26.94 -25.01 -40.34
N LEU A 24 -27.99 -25.64 -39.81
CA LEU A 24 -28.65 -25.13 -38.62
C LEU A 24 -27.60 -25.15 -37.50
N ALA A 25 -27.31 -24.00 -36.90
CA ALA A 25 -26.45 -23.93 -35.74
C ALA A 25 -26.94 -24.93 -34.70
N GLU A 26 -26.04 -25.77 -34.18
CA GLU A 26 -26.38 -26.67 -33.10
C GLU A 26 -26.62 -25.83 -31.83
N THR A 27 -27.44 -26.32 -30.91
CA THR A 27 -27.73 -25.62 -29.65
C THR A 27 -27.49 -26.55 -28.47
N ASP A 28 -26.92 -26.01 -27.40
CA ASP A 28 -26.78 -26.66 -26.10
C ASP A 28 -27.06 -25.65 -24.99
N GLY A 29 -28.19 -25.84 -24.30
CA GLY A 29 -28.74 -24.85 -23.39
C GLY A 29 -28.96 -23.50 -24.08
N GLU A 30 -28.27 -22.48 -23.60
CA GLU A 30 -28.36 -21.09 -24.06
C GLU A 30 -27.35 -20.74 -25.17
N TYR A 31 -26.50 -21.70 -25.56
CA TYR A 31 -25.45 -21.49 -26.55
C TYR A 31 -25.83 -22.10 -27.89
N SER A 32 -25.67 -21.31 -28.97
CA SER A 32 -25.60 -21.85 -30.32
C SER A 32 -24.15 -21.95 -30.77
N TYR A 33 -23.81 -23.02 -31.47
CA TYR A 33 -22.44 -23.30 -31.86
C TYR A 33 -22.34 -24.03 -33.21
N GLU A 34 -21.14 -23.97 -33.79
CA GLU A 34 -20.74 -24.73 -34.98
C GLU A 34 -19.47 -25.55 -34.69
N ILE A 35 -19.32 -26.68 -35.37
CA ILE A 35 -18.10 -27.50 -35.25
C ILE A 35 -17.12 -27.14 -36.35
N SER A 36 -15.95 -26.67 -35.94
CA SER A 36 -14.83 -26.33 -36.81
C SER A 36 -13.57 -27.01 -36.29
N ASP A 37 -12.89 -27.76 -37.16
CA ASP A 37 -11.65 -28.49 -36.85
C ASP A 37 -11.73 -29.41 -35.61
N GLY A 38 -12.91 -30.01 -35.37
CA GLY A 38 -13.14 -30.95 -34.28
C GLY A 38 -13.44 -30.29 -32.92
N THR A 39 -13.52 -28.97 -32.86
CA THR A 39 -13.88 -28.19 -31.65
C THR A 39 -15.11 -27.32 -31.92
N ALA A 40 -15.74 -26.83 -30.85
CA ALA A 40 -16.90 -25.95 -30.94
C ALA A 40 -16.48 -24.47 -31.03
N VAL A 41 -17.18 -23.76 -31.91
CA VAL A 41 -17.17 -22.30 -32.04
C VAL A 41 -18.53 -21.79 -31.58
N ILE A 42 -18.57 -21.02 -30.49
CA ILE A 42 -19.82 -20.36 -30.06
C ILE A 42 -20.17 -19.29 -31.08
N THR A 43 -21.38 -19.38 -31.64
CA THR A 43 -21.92 -18.46 -32.66
C THR A 43 -23.10 -17.64 -32.15
N GLY A 44 -23.61 -17.94 -30.94
CA GLY A 44 -24.69 -17.20 -30.32
C GLY A 44 -24.86 -17.58 -28.85
N TYR A 45 -25.35 -16.65 -28.05
CA TYR A 45 -25.78 -16.84 -26.67
C TYR A 45 -27.12 -16.14 -26.48
N SER A 46 -28.08 -16.83 -25.87
CA SER A 46 -29.44 -16.33 -25.63
C SER A 46 -29.79 -16.18 -24.15
N GLY A 47 -28.85 -16.46 -23.24
CA GLY A 47 -29.06 -16.35 -21.80
C GLY A 47 -29.08 -14.91 -21.32
N HIS A 48 -29.62 -14.69 -20.13
CA HIS A 48 -29.85 -13.36 -19.55
C HIS A 48 -29.24 -13.22 -18.15
N ASP A 49 -28.30 -14.11 -17.82
CA ASP A 49 -27.69 -14.17 -16.50
C ASP A 49 -26.82 -12.93 -16.22
N ASN A 50 -26.86 -12.49 -14.95
CA ASN A 50 -25.96 -11.44 -14.46
C ASN A 50 -24.49 -11.89 -14.44
N HIS A 51 -24.24 -13.20 -14.56
CA HIS A 51 -22.94 -13.84 -14.59
C HIS A 51 -22.90 -14.89 -15.71
N LEU A 52 -22.18 -14.57 -16.78
CA LEU A 52 -22.01 -15.42 -17.95
C LEU A 52 -20.78 -16.34 -17.78
N TYR A 53 -21.03 -17.65 -17.85
CA TYR A 53 -19.97 -18.65 -17.94
C TYR A 53 -19.89 -19.23 -19.34
N ILE A 54 -18.80 -19.00 -20.07
CA ILE A 54 -18.57 -19.74 -21.32
C ILE A 54 -18.28 -21.21 -20.94
N PRO A 55 -19.05 -22.19 -21.44
CA PRO A 55 -18.88 -23.57 -21.01
C PRO A 55 -17.58 -24.16 -21.56
N GLN A 56 -16.98 -25.11 -20.83
CA GLN A 56 -15.81 -25.83 -21.34
C GLN A 56 -16.14 -26.69 -22.57
N GLN A 57 -17.37 -27.19 -22.64
CA GLN A 57 -17.88 -28.03 -23.73
C GLN A 57 -19.32 -27.67 -24.05
N VAL A 58 -19.67 -27.79 -25.33
CA VAL A 58 -21.06 -27.81 -25.79
C VAL A 58 -21.31 -29.13 -26.53
N GLY A 59 -22.37 -29.83 -26.14
CA GLY A 59 -22.61 -31.21 -26.50
C GLY A 59 -21.47 -32.13 -26.05
N ARG A 60 -20.63 -32.56 -26.99
CA ARG A 60 -19.44 -33.39 -26.74
C ARG A 60 -18.13 -32.74 -27.17
N HIS A 61 -18.18 -31.48 -27.59
CA HIS A 61 -17.08 -30.80 -28.23
C HIS A 61 -16.58 -29.68 -27.32
N GLU A 62 -15.27 -29.60 -27.18
CA GLU A 62 -14.59 -28.55 -26.42
C GLU A 62 -14.79 -27.18 -27.09
N VAL A 63 -15.12 -26.17 -26.30
CA VAL A 63 -15.26 -24.79 -26.78
C VAL A 63 -13.88 -24.19 -26.93
N SER A 64 -13.46 -23.95 -28.17
CA SER A 64 -12.15 -23.40 -28.49
C SER A 64 -12.21 -21.96 -29.00
N ARG A 65 -13.38 -21.49 -29.46
CA ARG A 65 -13.53 -20.19 -30.14
C ARG A 65 -14.88 -19.54 -29.87
N ILE A 66 -14.90 -18.21 -29.93
CA ILE A 66 -16.13 -17.38 -29.90
C ILE A 66 -16.16 -16.51 -31.16
N ALA A 67 -17.26 -16.56 -31.91
CA ALA A 67 -17.43 -15.84 -33.17
C ALA A 67 -17.80 -14.36 -32.96
N GLU A 68 -17.67 -13.57 -34.02
CA GLU A 68 -18.03 -12.14 -34.04
C GLU A 68 -19.52 -11.99 -33.74
N GLY A 69 -19.86 -11.09 -32.80
CA GLY A 69 -21.23 -10.84 -32.37
C GLY A 69 -21.92 -12.02 -31.67
N ALA A 70 -21.19 -13.07 -31.27
CA ALA A 70 -21.80 -14.27 -30.69
C ALA A 70 -22.46 -14.02 -29.33
N ILE A 71 -21.95 -13.08 -28.54
CA ILE A 71 -22.43 -12.81 -27.19
C ILE A 71 -23.12 -11.44 -27.15
N ASP A 72 -24.43 -11.48 -26.99
CA ASP A 72 -25.26 -10.33 -26.61
C ASP A 72 -25.58 -10.46 -25.12
N CYS A 73 -25.08 -9.56 -24.28
CA CYS A 73 -25.14 -9.73 -22.82
C CYS A 73 -25.44 -8.43 -22.06
N SER A 74 -26.55 -7.78 -22.44
CA SER A 74 -27.01 -6.47 -21.91
C SER A 74 -27.33 -6.41 -20.42
N TYR A 75 -27.37 -7.54 -19.70
CA TYR A 75 -27.63 -7.62 -18.25
C TYR A 75 -26.46 -8.22 -17.47
N THR A 76 -25.41 -8.67 -18.16
CA THR A 76 -24.32 -9.42 -17.55
C THR A 76 -23.32 -8.45 -16.94
N THR A 77 -22.99 -8.68 -15.66
CA THR A 77 -22.00 -7.91 -14.90
C THR A 77 -20.65 -8.64 -14.80
N ARG A 78 -20.65 -9.96 -14.97
CA ARG A 78 -19.44 -10.78 -14.87
C ARG A 78 -19.35 -11.82 -15.99
N ILE A 79 -18.17 -12.00 -16.55
CA ILE A 79 -17.88 -13.01 -17.56
C ILE A 79 -16.73 -13.90 -17.08
N GLU A 80 -16.92 -15.22 -17.16
CA GLU A 80 -15.86 -16.22 -17.05
C GLU A 80 -15.67 -16.96 -18.38
N ILE A 81 -14.45 -16.93 -18.90
CA ILE A 81 -14.04 -17.64 -20.12
C ILE A 81 -12.99 -18.68 -19.75
N PRO A 82 -13.24 -19.97 -19.98
CA PRO A 82 -12.33 -21.03 -19.59
C PRO A 82 -11.12 -21.09 -20.54
N ASP A 83 -9.99 -21.54 -20.04
CA ASP A 83 -8.67 -21.28 -20.67
C ASP A 83 -8.41 -22.05 -21.96
N GLN A 84 -9.24 -23.05 -22.27
CA GLN A 84 -9.13 -23.77 -23.53
C GLN A 84 -9.70 -22.99 -24.73
N VAL A 85 -10.41 -21.88 -24.49
CA VAL A 85 -10.79 -20.93 -25.53
C VAL A 85 -9.53 -20.22 -26.05
N ARG A 86 -9.12 -20.53 -27.28
CA ARG A 86 -7.89 -20.01 -27.90
C ARG A 86 -8.10 -18.72 -28.69
N LYS A 87 -9.31 -18.46 -29.17
CA LYS A 87 -9.59 -17.29 -30.02
C LYS A 87 -10.97 -16.69 -29.80
N ILE A 88 -11.01 -15.37 -29.64
CA ILE A 88 -12.22 -14.57 -29.56
C ILE A 88 -12.18 -13.59 -30.73
N ALA A 89 -13.20 -13.61 -31.58
CA ALA A 89 -13.27 -12.73 -32.72
C ALA A 89 -13.50 -11.25 -32.30
N PRO A 90 -13.10 -10.28 -33.12
CA PRO A 90 -13.47 -8.87 -32.93
C PRO A 90 -14.96 -8.71 -32.67
N GLY A 91 -15.34 -7.89 -31.68
CA GLY A 91 -16.74 -7.63 -31.35
C GLY A 91 -17.55 -8.87 -30.93
N ALA A 92 -16.90 -9.93 -30.42
CA ALA A 92 -17.60 -11.11 -29.92
C ALA A 92 -18.62 -10.78 -28.82
N PHE A 93 -18.39 -9.71 -28.05
CA PHE A 93 -19.20 -9.26 -26.91
C PHE A 93 -19.86 -7.89 -27.19
N TYR A 94 -20.68 -7.78 -28.25
CA TYR A 94 -21.05 -6.49 -28.86
C TYR A 94 -22.07 -5.63 -28.07
N ASN A 95 -22.77 -6.19 -27.08
CA ASN A 95 -23.80 -5.52 -26.26
C ASN A 95 -23.56 -5.74 -24.75
N CYS A 96 -22.30 -5.83 -24.34
CA CYS A 96 -21.88 -6.24 -23.00
C CYS A 96 -21.35 -5.07 -22.14
N GLU A 97 -21.93 -3.88 -22.29
CA GLU A 97 -21.43 -2.65 -21.63
C GLU A 97 -21.53 -2.71 -20.10
N THR A 98 -22.44 -3.50 -19.54
CA THR A 98 -22.68 -3.66 -18.09
C THR A 98 -21.62 -4.49 -17.36
N VAL A 99 -20.69 -5.11 -18.07
CA VAL A 99 -19.69 -6.02 -17.49
C VAL A 99 -18.65 -5.21 -16.72
N ILE A 100 -18.53 -5.53 -15.42
CA ILE A 100 -17.54 -4.95 -14.50
C ILE A 100 -16.40 -5.92 -14.18
N SER A 101 -16.58 -7.23 -14.42
CA SER A 101 -15.59 -8.27 -14.12
C SER A 101 -15.42 -9.27 -15.27
N LEU A 102 -14.17 -9.52 -15.66
CA LEU A 102 -13.79 -10.49 -16.68
C LEU A 102 -12.70 -11.43 -16.16
N THR A 103 -12.92 -12.74 -16.32
CA THR A 103 -11.91 -13.78 -16.11
C THR A 103 -11.66 -14.52 -17.42
N MET A 104 -10.40 -14.65 -17.84
CA MET A 104 -10.05 -15.36 -19.08
C MET A 104 -8.65 -15.97 -19.07
N GLY A 105 -8.44 -16.95 -19.94
CA GLY A 105 -7.15 -17.62 -20.11
C GLY A 105 -6.06 -16.76 -20.75
N ILE A 106 -4.81 -16.96 -20.32
CA ILE A 106 -3.61 -16.23 -20.79
C ILE A 106 -3.35 -16.29 -22.31
N SER A 107 -3.70 -17.41 -22.96
CA SER A 107 -3.29 -17.70 -24.35
C SER A 107 -4.37 -17.36 -25.39
N THR A 108 -5.45 -16.72 -24.96
CA THR A 108 -6.58 -16.41 -25.82
C THR A 108 -6.27 -15.19 -26.70
N GLU A 109 -6.19 -15.38 -28.01
CA GLU A 109 -6.09 -14.28 -28.98
C GLU A 109 -7.46 -13.60 -29.10
N ALA A 110 -7.59 -12.39 -28.57
CA ALA A 110 -8.87 -11.66 -28.47
C ALA A 110 -8.82 -10.24 -29.04
N SER A 111 -8.12 -10.01 -30.16
CA SER A 111 -8.00 -8.65 -30.72
C SER A 111 -9.37 -8.00 -30.94
N TYR A 112 -9.59 -6.82 -30.34
CA TYR A 112 -10.88 -6.12 -30.33
C TYR A 112 -12.08 -6.94 -29.79
N GLY A 113 -11.82 -8.00 -29.02
CA GLY A 113 -12.86 -8.91 -28.55
C GLY A 113 -13.76 -8.32 -27.45
N PHE A 114 -13.21 -7.38 -26.66
CA PHE A 114 -13.85 -6.77 -25.49
C PHE A 114 -13.94 -5.24 -25.58
N ASP A 115 -13.94 -4.67 -26.79
CA ASP A 115 -14.01 -3.22 -27.05
C ASP A 115 -15.30 -2.58 -26.48
N LYS A 116 -16.33 -3.38 -26.20
CA LYS A 116 -17.59 -2.93 -25.58
C LYS A 116 -17.68 -3.10 -24.08
N LEU A 117 -16.67 -3.69 -23.42
CA LEU A 117 -16.69 -3.84 -21.95
C LEU A 117 -16.27 -2.54 -21.25
N VAL A 118 -16.87 -1.41 -21.60
CA VAL A 118 -16.39 -0.06 -21.23
C VAL A 118 -16.45 0.23 -19.72
N HIS A 119 -17.18 -0.57 -18.94
CA HIS A 119 -17.25 -0.47 -17.47
C HIS A 119 -16.43 -1.54 -16.74
N LEU A 120 -15.49 -2.21 -17.44
CA LEU A 120 -14.67 -3.25 -16.84
C LEU A 120 -13.72 -2.66 -15.78
N GLU A 121 -13.90 -3.08 -14.53
CA GLU A 121 -13.11 -2.65 -13.36
C GLU A 121 -12.15 -3.74 -12.88
N THR A 122 -12.55 -5.02 -12.99
CA THR A 122 -11.76 -6.17 -12.55
C THR A 122 -11.39 -7.07 -13.72
N LEU A 123 -10.09 -7.26 -13.95
CA LEU A 123 -9.55 -8.20 -14.94
C LEU A 123 -8.77 -9.32 -14.25
N SER A 124 -9.11 -10.57 -14.54
CA SER A 124 -8.38 -11.75 -14.07
C SER A 124 -7.88 -12.57 -15.25
N ILE A 125 -6.55 -12.71 -15.36
CA ILE A 125 -5.89 -13.54 -16.37
C ILE A 125 -5.46 -14.86 -15.74
N THR A 126 -6.16 -15.95 -16.05
CA THR A 126 -6.08 -17.24 -15.36
C THR A 126 -5.44 -18.38 -16.16
N GLN A 127 -5.05 -19.43 -15.42
CA GLN A 127 -4.99 -20.84 -15.84
C GLN A 127 -4.45 -21.13 -17.25
N GLY A 128 -3.17 -20.83 -17.47
CA GLY A 128 -2.39 -21.44 -18.56
C GLY A 128 -0.89 -21.36 -18.26
N THR A 129 -0.10 -22.23 -18.88
CA THR A 129 1.36 -22.20 -18.78
C THR A 129 1.94 -21.48 -20.00
N GLY A 130 2.80 -20.47 -19.80
CA GLY A 130 3.61 -19.90 -20.88
C GLY A 130 3.44 -18.41 -21.12
N ASP A 131 3.58 -18.03 -22.38
CA ASP A 131 3.60 -16.65 -22.85
C ASP A 131 2.19 -16.10 -23.08
N THR A 132 1.94 -14.87 -22.63
CA THR A 132 0.73 -14.11 -23.00
C THR A 132 0.79 -13.70 -24.49
N VAL A 133 -0.36 -13.29 -25.04
CA VAL A 133 -0.45 -12.79 -26.41
C VAL A 133 0.23 -11.42 -26.55
N SER A 134 1.00 -11.24 -27.63
CA SER A 134 1.56 -9.94 -28.03
C SER A 134 0.75 -9.30 -29.16
N TYR A 135 0.41 -8.02 -29.00
CA TYR A 135 -0.37 -7.27 -29.98
C TYR A 135 0.52 -6.36 -30.85
N GLY A 136 0.04 -5.97 -32.04
CA GLY A 136 0.78 -5.12 -32.96
C GLY A 136 0.73 -3.64 -32.58
N CYS A 137 -0.36 -3.20 -31.94
CA CYS A 137 -0.51 -1.84 -31.43
C CYS A 137 -1.51 -1.79 -30.25
N PRO A 138 -1.53 -0.70 -29.46
CA PRO A 138 -2.39 -0.58 -28.28
C PRO A 138 -3.89 -0.73 -28.58
N ARG A 139 -4.34 -0.32 -29.78
CA ARG A 139 -5.75 -0.39 -30.17
C ARG A 139 -6.25 -1.81 -30.40
N GLU A 140 -5.36 -2.76 -30.69
CA GLU A 140 -5.73 -4.16 -30.90
C GLU A 140 -5.95 -4.90 -29.57
N VAL A 141 -5.47 -4.35 -28.46
CA VAL A 141 -5.56 -4.97 -27.13
C VAL A 141 -7.04 -5.11 -26.75
N PRO A 142 -7.48 -6.26 -26.19
CA PRO A 142 -8.89 -6.56 -26.06
C PRO A 142 -9.68 -5.55 -25.21
N TRP A 143 -9.03 -4.99 -24.18
CA TRP A 143 -9.61 -4.05 -23.20
C TRP A 143 -9.11 -2.61 -23.40
N HIS A 144 -8.72 -2.23 -24.62
CA HIS A 144 -8.20 -0.89 -24.92
C HIS A 144 -9.13 0.24 -24.43
N ASP A 145 -10.43 0.11 -24.69
CA ASP A 145 -11.44 1.13 -24.36
C ASP A 145 -11.77 1.18 -22.86
N SER A 146 -11.45 0.12 -22.12
CA SER A 146 -11.71 -0.02 -20.68
C SER A 146 -10.48 0.19 -19.81
N ALA A 147 -9.29 0.31 -20.40
CA ALA A 147 -8.01 0.33 -19.70
C ALA A 147 -7.96 1.29 -18.51
N ARG A 148 -8.57 2.48 -18.64
CA ARG A 148 -8.58 3.52 -17.58
C ARG A 148 -9.54 3.24 -16.42
N ASN A 149 -10.46 2.30 -16.59
CA ASN A 149 -11.46 1.93 -15.60
C ASN A 149 -11.05 0.68 -14.81
N ILE A 150 -10.03 -0.05 -15.28
CA ILE A 150 -9.52 -1.23 -14.57
C ILE A 150 -8.77 -0.78 -13.31
N GLU A 151 -9.28 -1.21 -12.17
CA GLU A 151 -8.76 -0.93 -10.83
C GLU A 151 -8.11 -2.18 -10.22
N THR A 152 -8.56 -3.38 -10.61
CA THR A 152 -8.04 -4.65 -10.09
C THR A 152 -7.54 -5.54 -11.23
N LEU A 153 -6.26 -5.94 -11.17
CA LEU A 153 -5.66 -6.92 -12.07
C LEU A 153 -5.13 -8.12 -11.29
N HIS A 154 -5.64 -9.32 -11.61
CA HIS A 154 -5.12 -10.58 -11.11
C HIS A 154 -4.39 -11.35 -12.19
N LEU A 155 -3.17 -11.79 -11.88
CA LEU A 155 -2.31 -12.57 -12.77
C LEU A 155 -2.00 -13.94 -12.16
N ASP A 156 -2.16 -15.01 -12.93
CA ASP A 156 -1.79 -16.36 -12.51
C ASP A 156 -0.27 -16.51 -12.30
N SER A 157 0.17 -17.30 -11.32
CA SER A 157 1.59 -17.48 -11.01
C SER A 157 2.37 -18.27 -12.08
N ARG A 158 1.67 -18.93 -13.02
CA ARG A 158 2.25 -19.73 -14.12
C ARG A 158 2.61 -18.92 -15.37
N ILE A 159 2.32 -17.62 -15.40
CA ILE A 159 2.68 -16.75 -16.51
C ILE A 159 4.20 -16.61 -16.60
N ILE A 160 4.78 -16.86 -17.78
CA ILE A 160 6.23 -16.81 -18.02
C ILE A 160 6.64 -15.52 -18.73
N SER A 161 5.79 -14.96 -19.59
CA SER A 161 6.06 -13.66 -20.23
C SER A 161 4.81 -12.84 -20.52
N ILE A 162 4.97 -11.53 -20.44
CA ILE A 162 3.92 -10.54 -20.73
C ILE A 162 4.19 -9.91 -22.10
N GLY A 163 3.19 -9.96 -22.98
CA GLY A 163 3.27 -9.60 -24.37
C GLY A 163 3.12 -8.10 -24.60
N ASN A 164 3.43 -7.67 -25.83
CA ASN A 164 3.44 -6.27 -26.19
C ASN A 164 2.07 -5.60 -25.97
N TYR A 165 2.09 -4.41 -25.37
CA TYR A 165 0.95 -3.51 -25.12
C TYR A 165 -0.13 -4.04 -24.17
N LEU A 166 0.03 -5.26 -23.63
CA LEU A 166 -1.07 -6.02 -23.05
C LEU A 166 -1.84 -5.28 -21.96
N PHE A 167 -1.16 -4.55 -21.08
CA PHE A 167 -1.80 -3.78 -20.00
C PHE A 167 -1.52 -2.28 -20.10
N GLU A 168 -1.27 -1.76 -21.32
CA GLU A 168 -1.00 -0.34 -21.50
C GLU A 168 -2.18 0.54 -21.02
N GLY A 169 -1.88 1.56 -20.21
CA GLY A 169 -2.83 2.60 -19.80
C GLY A 169 -3.74 2.23 -18.64
N PHE A 170 -3.39 1.22 -17.84
CA PHE A 170 -4.12 0.87 -16.61
C PHE A 170 -3.78 1.91 -15.53
N THR A 171 -4.59 2.95 -15.47
CA THR A 171 -4.38 4.09 -14.55
C THR A 171 -5.12 3.97 -13.23
N GLY A 172 -5.94 2.94 -13.03
CA GLY A 172 -6.70 2.72 -11.79
C GLY A 172 -6.07 1.70 -10.84
N VAL A 173 -5.09 0.91 -11.31
CA VAL A 173 -4.48 -0.17 -10.51
C VAL A 173 -3.44 0.41 -9.54
N THR A 174 -3.68 0.26 -8.24
CA THR A 174 -2.79 0.74 -7.16
C THR A 174 -1.84 -0.33 -6.64
N GLU A 175 -2.25 -1.59 -6.73
CA GLU A 175 -1.46 -2.76 -6.31
C GLU A 175 -1.41 -3.81 -7.42
N LEU A 176 -0.23 -4.42 -7.60
CA LEU A 176 -0.05 -5.51 -8.56
C LEU A 176 0.90 -6.56 -8.00
N ILE A 177 0.44 -7.82 -7.99
CA ILE A 177 1.29 -8.98 -7.73
C ILE A 177 1.72 -9.57 -9.08
N LEU A 178 3.02 -9.54 -9.34
CA LEU A 178 3.58 -10.15 -10.54
C LEU A 178 3.78 -11.66 -10.38
N PRO A 179 3.66 -12.45 -11.46
CA PRO A 179 3.92 -13.88 -11.44
C PRO A 179 5.36 -14.21 -11.02
N GLU A 180 5.54 -15.11 -10.06
CA GLU A 180 6.87 -15.48 -9.51
C GLU A 180 7.85 -16.04 -10.55
N ASN A 181 7.33 -16.61 -11.65
CA ASN A 181 8.12 -17.20 -12.73
C ASN A 181 8.21 -16.31 -13.98
N LEU A 182 7.83 -15.03 -13.87
CA LEU A 182 7.86 -14.08 -14.97
C LEU A 182 9.32 -13.83 -15.40
N ASN A 183 9.62 -14.12 -16.67
CA ASN A 183 10.97 -14.03 -17.25
C ASN A 183 11.13 -12.85 -18.22
N ALA A 184 10.05 -12.40 -18.87
CA ALA A 184 10.10 -11.32 -19.84
C ALA A 184 8.85 -10.41 -19.84
N VAL A 185 9.08 -9.12 -20.03
CA VAL A 185 8.06 -8.08 -20.24
C VAL A 185 8.26 -7.45 -21.62
N GLY A 186 7.19 -7.43 -22.41
CA GLY A 186 7.17 -6.94 -23.77
C GLY A 186 7.13 -5.42 -23.90
N VAL A 187 7.08 -4.95 -25.15
CA VAL A 187 7.05 -3.53 -25.48
C VAL A 187 5.78 -2.90 -24.91
N ARG A 188 5.95 -1.84 -24.10
CA ARG A 188 4.85 -1.04 -23.53
C ARG A 188 3.81 -1.82 -22.72
N SER A 189 4.14 -3.02 -22.24
CA SER A 189 3.17 -3.86 -21.53
C SER A 189 2.56 -3.21 -20.30
N PHE A 190 3.33 -2.41 -19.56
CA PHE A 190 2.88 -1.61 -18.40
C PHE A 190 3.11 -0.10 -18.63
N TYR A 191 2.97 0.36 -19.86
CA TYR A 191 3.15 1.78 -20.16
C TYR A 191 2.01 2.62 -19.59
N ASN A 192 2.31 3.77 -18.96
CA ASN A 192 1.34 4.66 -18.29
C ASN A 192 0.55 4.01 -17.14
N TRP A 193 1.25 3.27 -16.27
CA TRP A 193 0.72 2.85 -14.97
C TRP A 193 1.02 3.94 -13.94
N LEU A 194 0.02 4.77 -13.62
CA LEU A 194 0.23 6.07 -12.97
C LEU A 194 -0.15 6.10 -11.47
N SER A 195 -0.76 5.03 -10.96
CA SER A 195 -1.36 4.97 -9.63
C SER A 195 -0.79 3.87 -8.73
N LEU A 196 0.26 3.16 -9.18
CA LEU A 196 0.93 2.17 -8.34
C LEU A 196 1.62 2.83 -7.14
N ASP A 197 1.44 2.25 -5.96
CA ASP A 197 2.18 2.69 -4.77
C ASP A 197 3.57 2.05 -4.72
N HIS A 198 3.62 0.73 -4.93
CA HIS A 198 4.85 -0.05 -4.97
C HIS A 198 4.73 -1.23 -5.94
N LEU A 199 5.88 -1.71 -6.43
CA LEU A 199 5.94 -2.89 -7.28
C LEU A 199 7.26 -3.65 -7.07
N GLU A 200 7.13 -4.90 -6.62
CA GLU A 200 8.25 -5.84 -6.58
C GLU A 200 8.34 -6.61 -7.89
N ILE A 201 9.45 -6.44 -8.59
CA ILE A 201 9.70 -7.17 -9.83
C ILE A 201 10.34 -8.53 -9.48
N PRO A 202 9.78 -9.67 -9.95
CA PRO A 202 10.21 -10.99 -9.52
C PRO A 202 11.65 -11.28 -9.96
N LYS A 203 12.42 -11.97 -9.10
CA LYS A 203 13.85 -12.29 -9.33
C LYS A 203 14.14 -13.07 -10.62
N THR A 204 13.12 -13.74 -11.18
CA THR A 204 13.20 -14.48 -12.44
C THR A 204 13.20 -13.59 -13.68
N LEU A 205 12.86 -12.30 -13.55
CA LEU A 205 12.77 -11.41 -14.71
C LEU A 205 14.16 -11.14 -15.31
N THR A 206 14.34 -11.53 -16.57
CA THR A 206 15.62 -11.38 -17.28
C THR A 206 15.58 -10.34 -18.40
N SER A 207 14.39 -9.99 -18.92
CA SER A 207 14.24 -9.08 -20.05
C SER A 207 13.06 -8.12 -19.89
N ILE A 208 13.32 -6.84 -20.10
CA ILE A 208 12.32 -5.78 -20.23
C ILE A 208 12.53 -5.13 -21.60
N ASP A 209 11.53 -5.18 -22.47
CA ASP A 209 11.58 -4.54 -23.78
C ASP A 209 11.27 -3.03 -23.70
N ALA A 210 11.34 -2.34 -24.84
CA ALA A 210 11.22 -0.88 -24.90
C ALA A 210 9.92 -0.41 -24.21
N GLN A 211 10.05 0.59 -23.33
CA GLN A 211 8.93 1.20 -22.61
C GLN A 211 8.10 0.23 -21.74
N GLY A 212 8.64 -0.93 -21.37
CA GLY A 212 7.93 -1.97 -20.61
C GLY A 212 7.23 -1.46 -19.34
N PHE A 213 7.90 -0.62 -18.54
CA PHE A 213 7.39 0.10 -17.36
C PHE A 213 7.54 1.62 -17.53
N GLY A 214 7.50 2.11 -18.77
CA GLY A 214 7.67 3.53 -19.10
C GLY A 214 6.39 4.34 -18.92
N ALA A 215 6.50 5.66 -19.03
CA ALA A 215 5.34 6.55 -19.11
C ALA A 215 5.58 7.66 -20.12
N ASP A 216 4.50 8.33 -20.51
CA ASP A 216 4.58 9.55 -21.30
C ASP A 216 5.19 10.68 -20.45
N PRO A 217 6.29 11.32 -20.88
CA PRO A 217 6.99 12.34 -20.08
C PRO A 217 6.14 13.56 -19.68
N ILE A 218 5.00 13.77 -20.32
CA ILE A 218 4.11 14.92 -20.06
C ILE A 218 3.09 14.60 -18.96
N VAL A 219 2.82 13.32 -18.70
CA VAL A 219 1.81 12.88 -17.75
C VAL A 219 2.39 12.87 -16.34
N ARG A 220 1.63 13.37 -15.37
CA ARG A 220 1.98 13.30 -13.95
C ARG A 220 1.48 11.98 -13.38
N SER A 221 2.38 11.23 -12.76
CA SER A 221 2.10 10.04 -11.95
C SER A 221 2.41 10.31 -10.49
N ASP A 222 1.76 9.58 -9.59
CA ASP A 222 2.25 9.42 -8.23
C ASP A 222 3.53 8.57 -8.25
N ARG A 223 4.44 8.78 -7.29
CA ARG A 223 5.75 8.14 -7.33
C ARG A 223 5.65 6.72 -6.80
N ALA A 224 5.60 5.74 -7.69
CA ALA A 224 5.68 4.34 -7.29
C ALA A 224 7.09 4.00 -6.77
N VAL A 225 7.18 3.13 -5.77
CA VAL A 225 8.45 2.52 -5.33
C VAL A 225 8.65 1.18 -6.03
N ILE A 226 9.66 1.07 -6.89
CA ILE A 226 9.89 -0.13 -7.72
C ILE A 226 11.25 -0.74 -7.40
N VAL A 227 11.28 -2.02 -7.05
CA VAL A 227 12.53 -2.77 -6.83
C VAL A 227 12.86 -3.60 -8.06
N LEU A 228 14.01 -3.34 -8.68
CA LEU A 228 14.48 -4.06 -9.87
C LEU A 228 15.39 -5.23 -9.49
N PRO A 229 15.16 -6.46 -10.00
CA PRO A 229 15.92 -7.63 -9.59
C PRO A 229 17.32 -7.60 -10.20
N SER A 230 18.30 -8.16 -9.47
CA SER A 230 19.69 -8.25 -9.96
C SER A 230 19.85 -9.20 -11.17
N GLY A 231 18.83 -9.99 -11.47
CA GLY A 231 18.76 -10.96 -12.57
C GLY A 231 18.53 -10.38 -13.96
N ILE A 232 18.17 -9.10 -14.11
CA ILE A 232 17.91 -8.49 -15.43
C ILE A 232 19.16 -8.54 -16.31
N ARG A 233 19.00 -8.90 -17.59
CA ARG A 233 20.07 -8.99 -18.60
C ARG A 233 19.81 -8.13 -19.83
N LYS A 234 18.55 -7.78 -20.12
CA LYS A 234 18.17 -6.94 -21.26
C LYS A 234 17.17 -5.88 -20.81
N ILE A 235 17.46 -4.62 -21.12
CA ILE A 235 16.60 -3.46 -20.86
C ILE A 235 16.47 -2.67 -22.15
N GLY A 236 15.24 -2.45 -22.61
CA GLY A 236 14.92 -1.66 -23.79
C GLY A 236 15.02 -0.15 -23.56
N SER A 237 14.96 0.62 -24.64
CA SER A 237 14.92 2.09 -24.56
C SER A 237 13.69 2.57 -23.78
N ASP A 238 13.88 3.59 -22.94
CA ASP A 238 12.82 4.24 -22.15
C ASP A 238 11.99 3.26 -21.31
N ALA A 239 12.59 2.14 -20.87
CA ALA A 239 11.91 1.06 -20.18
C ALA A 239 11.26 1.44 -18.84
N PHE A 240 11.64 2.58 -18.26
CA PHE A 240 11.28 2.99 -16.90
C PHE A 240 10.76 4.44 -16.90
N ASP A 241 9.65 4.69 -16.18
CA ASP A 241 9.15 6.04 -15.89
C ASP A 241 10.10 6.78 -14.94
N ILE A 242 10.57 7.96 -15.34
CA ILE A 242 11.49 8.80 -14.58
C ILE A 242 10.89 9.39 -13.30
N ASN A 243 9.57 9.35 -13.14
CA ASN A 243 8.89 9.91 -11.96
C ASN A 243 8.92 8.94 -10.75
N ASN A 244 9.07 7.64 -10.99
CA ASN A 244 9.12 6.62 -9.95
C ASN A 244 10.42 6.64 -9.14
N ILE A 245 10.41 5.98 -7.99
CA ILE A 245 11.58 5.76 -7.14
C ILE A 245 12.04 4.31 -7.36
N TYR A 246 13.22 4.15 -7.95
CA TYR A 246 13.78 2.81 -8.17
C TYR A 246 14.77 2.41 -7.08
N TYR A 247 14.77 1.13 -6.74
CA TYR A 247 15.83 0.46 -5.99
C TYR A 247 16.50 -0.59 -6.88
N THR A 248 17.82 -0.58 -6.93
CA THR A 248 18.65 -1.52 -7.70
C THR A 248 19.64 -2.25 -6.79
N TYR A 249 20.24 -3.32 -7.27
CA TYR A 249 21.39 -3.95 -6.61
C TYR A 249 22.68 -3.43 -7.21
N SER A 250 23.60 -2.96 -6.37
CA SER A 250 24.88 -2.36 -6.80
C SER A 250 25.66 -3.23 -7.79
N GLY A 251 25.97 -2.68 -8.96
CA GLY A 251 26.70 -3.37 -10.04
C GLY A 251 25.84 -4.27 -10.93
N SER A 252 24.52 -4.35 -10.69
CA SER A 252 23.59 -5.06 -11.58
C SER A 252 23.42 -4.35 -12.93
N THR A 253 22.87 -5.05 -13.93
CA THR A 253 22.55 -4.45 -15.24
C THR A 253 21.52 -3.33 -15.12
N ALA A 254 20.56 -3.46 -14.19
CA ALA A 254 19.57 -2.41 -13.91
C ALA A 254 20.24 -1.16 -13.31
N ASP A 255 21.12 -1.35 -12.34
CA ASP A 255 21.91 -0.28 -11.72
C ASP A 255 22.75 0.49 -12.75
N GLN A 256 23.48 -0.23 -13.61
CA GLN A 256 24.25 0.37 -14.70
C GLN A 256 23.36 1.15 -15.67
N PHE A 257 22.23 0.56 -16.09
CA PHE A 257 21.31 1.20 -17.04
C PHE A 257 20.71 2.49 -16.48
N LEU A 258 20.24 2.49 -15.23
CA LEU A 258 19.66 3.68 -14.59
C LEU A 258 20.72 4.78 -14.44
N ASN A 259 21.96 4.44 -14.07
CA ASN A 259 23.08 5.37 -14.03
C ASN A 259 23.42 5.98 -15.40
N ASP A 260 23.55 5.16 -16.44
CA ASP A 260 23.88 5.58 -17.81
C ASP A 260 22.79 6.49 -18.42
N ASN A 261 21.53 6.33 -17.99
CA ASN A 261 20.39 7.13 -18.46
C ASN A 261 20.01 8.27 -17.50
N HIS A 262 20.80 8.50 -16.43
CA HIS A 262 20.55 9.55 -15.43
C HIS A 262 19.17 9.47 -14.75
N ILE A 263 18.68 8.25 -14.52
CA ILE A 263 17.44 8.00 -13.78
C ILE A 263 17.77 7.95 -12.29
N VAL A 264 17.10 8.79 -11.50
CA VAL A 264 17.32 8.87 -10.05
C VAL A 264 16.84 7.58 -9.39
N HIS A 265 17.72 6.93 -8.64
CA HIS A 265 17.43 5.70 -7.93
C HIS A 265 18.29 5.58 -6.68
N LYS A 266 17.92 4.63 -5.83
CA LYS A 266 18.72 4.18 -4.70
C LYS A 266 19.34 2.83 -5.03
N THR A 267 20.54 2.60 -4.53
CA THR A 267 21.28 1.38 -4.81
C THR A 267 21.47 0.61 -3.52
N ILE A 268 20.83 -0.55 -3.42
CA ILE A 268 21.04 -1.51 -2.35
C ILE A 268 22.49 -1.98 -2.44
N ASP A 269 23.23 -1.68 -1.39
CA ASP A 269 24.64 -2.05 -1.21
C ASP A 269 24.89 -2.41 0.26
N LEU A 270 26.13 -2.69 0.65
CA LEU A 270 26.55 -2.75 2.05
C LEU A 270 27.14 -1.42 2.47
N ASP A 271 26.68 -0.88 3.61
CA ASP A 271 27.37 0.25 4.23
C ASP A 271 28.65 -0.27 4.88
N ILE A 272 29.73 -0.21 4.11
CA ILE A 272 31.07 -0.51 4.59
C ILE A 272 31.79 0.83 4.58
N ALA A 273 32.07 1.38 5.75
CA ALA A 273 32.91 2.57 5.89
C ALA A 273 34.25 2.33 5.16
N GLY A 274 34.35 2.84 3.93
CA GLY A 274 35.48 2.63 3.02
C GLY A 274 35.68 1.19 2.56
N GLU A 275 34.87 0.69 1.61
CA GLU A 275 35.12 -0.50 0.77
C GLU A 275 36.10 -1.56 1.35
N LEU A 276 35.72 -2.29 2.39
CA LEU A 276 36.50 -3.44 2.89
C LEU A 276 36.43 -4.59 1.87
N THR A 277 37.23 -4.48 0.81
CA THR A 277 37.66 -5.60 -0.03
C THR A 277 38.60 -6.54 0.71
N THR A 278 39.00 -6.18 1.95
CA THR A 278 39.90 -6.94 2.80
C THR A 278 39.45 -6.92 4.27
N MET A 279 39.48 -8.07 4.94
CA MET A 279 39.30 -8.21 6.40
C MET A 279 40.55 -8.84 7.02
N LEU A 280 40.74 -8.68 8.33
CA LEU A 280 41.77 -9.39 9.09
C LEU A 280 41.20 -10.64 9.74
N ILE A 281 42.08 -11.61 10.00
CA ILE A 281 41.70 -12.78 10.80
C ILE A 281 41.33 -12.30 12.20
N GLY A 282 40.18 -12.74 12.72
CA GLY A 282 39.63 -12.33 14.01
C GLY A 282 38.61 -11.20 13.93
N ASP A 283 38.49 -10.51 12.79
CA ASP A 283 37.46 -9.49 12.60
C ASP A 283 36.07 -10.12 12.77
N SER A 284 35.21 -9.44 13.53
CA SER A 284 33.82 -9.82 13.71
C SER A 284 32.94 -8.59 13.75
N GLY A 285 31.69 -8.73 13.33
CA GLY A 285 30.73 -7.63 13.34
C GLY A 285 29.39 -8.03 12.72
N LEU A 286 28.64 -7.03 12.29
CA LEU A 286 27.37 -7.18 11.59
C LEU A 286 27.47 -6.49 10.23
N PHE A 287 27.14 -7.21 9.16
CA PHE A 287 26.93 -6.58 7.86
C PHE A 287 25.58 -5.85 7.87
N VAL A 288 25.60 -4.55 7.56
CA VAL A 288 24.39 -3.74 7.42
C VAL A 288 24.24 -3.29 5.96
N PRO A 289 23.12 -3.64 5.32
CA PRO A 289 22.82 -3.18 3.98
C PRO A 289 22.30 -1.74 4.00
N LYS A 290 22.73 -0.96 3.02
CA LYS A 290 22.35 0.44 2.84
C LYS A 290 21.23 0.57 1.83
N ASP A 291 20.43 1.62 1.99
CA ASP A 291 19.44 2.05 1.00
C ASP A 291 18.45 0.92 0.66
N VAL A 292 18.10 0.12 1.67
CA VAL A 292 17.07 -0.91 1.59
C VAL A 292 15.71 -0.27 1.84
N PRO A 293 14.69 -0.54 1.02
CA PRO A 293 13.33 -0.11 1.31
C PRO A 293 12.76 -0.91 2.49
N TYR A 294 11.97 -0.27 3.36
CA TYR A 294 11.50 -0.84 4.63
C TYR A 294 10.85 -2.24 4.50
N PHE A 295 10.14 -2.50 3.39
CA PHE A 295 9.44 -3.77 3.15
C PHE A 295 10.38 -4.93 2.76
N LEU A 296 11.63 -4.66 2.38
CA LEU A 296 12.65 -5.69 2.11
C LEU A 296 13.57 -5.97 3.30
N GLU A 297 13.52 -5.20 4.39
CA GLU A 297 14.47 -5.34 5.50
C GLU A 297 14.46 -6.74 6.15
N ASN A 298 13.28 -7.36 6.25
CA ASN A 298 13.10 -8.70 6.85
C ASN A 298 13.44 -9.86 5.90
N ASP A 299 13.64 -9.54 4.62
CA ASP A 299 13.88 -10.50 3.54
C ASP A 299 15.38 -10.66 3.23
N ILE A 300 16.22 -9.86 3.88
CA ILE A 300 17.67 -9.90 3.67
C ILE A 300 18.26 -11.13 4.35
N ARG A 301 19.07 -11.87 3.58
CA ARG A 301 19.83 -13.03 4.06
C ARG A 301 21.28 -12.92 3.63
N PHE A 302 22.18 -13.10 4.58
CA PHE A 302 23.62 -13.12 4.34
C PHE A 302 24.17 -14.54 4.30
N SER A 303 25.15 -14.78 3.45
CA SER A 303 25.89 -16.04 3.42
C SER A 303 27.31 -15.84 2.88
N SER A 304 28.22 -16.73 3.28
CA SER A 304 29.59 -16.77 2.76
C SER A 304 29.77 -17.98 1.87
N SER A 305 30.57 -17.83 0.81
CA SER A 305 30.97 -18.96 -0.04
C SER A 305 31.81 -20.01 0.69
N ASP A 306 32.43 -19.65 1.82
CA ASP A 306 33.19 -20.56 2.69
C ASP A 306 33.22 -20.06 4.15
N ASP A 307 32.29 -20.57 4.97
CA ASP A 307 32.18 -20.26 6.40
C ASP A 307 33.43 -20.64 7.21
N SER A 308 34.27 -21.53 6.69
CA SER A 308 35.53 -21.88 7.35
C SER A 308 36.60 -20.79 7.20
N ILE A 309 36.39 -19.81 6.33
CA ILE A 309 37.21 -18.62 6.13
C ILE A 309 36.51 -17.40 6.75
N LEU A 310 35.26 -17.13 6.38
CA LEU A 310 34.40 -16.08 6.96
C LEU A 310 33.07 -16.71 7.34
N GLU A 311 32.85 -16.99 8.62
CA GLU A 311 31.55 -17.44 9.11
C GLU A 311 30.57 -16.28 9.00
N VAL A 312 29.42 -16.48 8.35
CA VAL A 312 28.36 -15.48 8.24
C VAL A 312 27.03 -16.12 8.58
N LYS A 313 26.33 -15.55 9.55
CA LYS A 313 24.96 -15.93 9.89
C LYS A 313 23.96 -15.25 8.95
N GLU A 314 22.76 -15.82 8.84
CA GLU A 314 21.70 -15.29 7.95
C GLU A 314 21.32 -13.84 8.25
N ASP A 315 21.45 -13.41 9.51
CA ASP A 315 21.19 -12.04 10.00
C ASP A 315 22.35 -11.06 9.74
N GLY A 316 23.46 -11.54 9.18
CA GLY A 316 24.62 -10.73 8.79
C GLY A 316 25.76 -10.69 9.80
N TYR A 317 25.63 -11.35 10.96
CA TYR A 317 26.74 -11.44 11.89
C TYR A 317 27.86 -12.26 11.28
N PHE A 318 29.10 -11.79 11.39
CA PHE A 318 30.26 -12.46 10.81
C PHE A 318 31.44 -12.60 11.76
N LEU A 319 32.29 -13.60 11.47
CA LEU A 319 33.59 -13.82 12.10
C LEU A 319 34.60 -14.35 11.07
N ALA A 320 35.73 -13.66 10.91
CA ALA A 320 36.82 -14.06 10.02
C ALA A 320 37.77 -15.05 10.71
N HIS A 321 37.80 -16.31 10.25
CA HIS A 321 38.54 -17.40 10.90
C HIS A 321 39.97 -17.59 10.39
N LYS A 322 40.22 -17.39 9.09
CA LYS A 322 41.54 -17.64 8.48
C LYS A 322 41.73 -16.89 7.17
N LYS A 323 42.98 -16.79 6.72
CA LYS A 323 43.35 -16.18 5.43
C LYS A 323 42.67 -16.90 4.25
N GLY A 324 42.10 -16.13 3.34
CA GLY A 324 41.47 -16.62 2.12
C GLY A 324 40.58 -15.57 1.46
N ALA A 325 40.08 -15.85 0.27
CA ALA A 325 39.09 -15.01 -0.39
C ALA A 325 37.73 -15.72 -0.34
N VAL A 326 36.69 -14.98 0.03
CA VAL A 326 35.31 -15.45 0.02
C VAL A 326 34.44 -14.50 -0.79
N THR A 327 33.32 -15.01 -1.28
CA THR A 327 32.22 -14.19 -1.76
C THR A 327 31.18 -14.12 -0.64
N LEU A 328 30.88 -12.91 -0.18
CA LEU A 328 29.73 -12.62 0.66
C LEU A 328 28.54 -12.37 -0.26
N ASP A 329 27.48 -13.15 -0.07
CA ASP A 329 26.22 -13.01 -0.77
C ASP A 329 25.16 -12.43 0.16
N ILE A 330 24.49 -11.39 -0.31
CA ILE A 330 23.28 -10.82 0.26
C ILE A 330 22.15 -11.22 -0.67
N SER A 331 21.09 -11.80 -0.16
CA SER A 331 19.94 -12.19 -0.96
C SER A 331 18.66 -11.65 -0.35
N THR A 332 17.69 -11.41 -1.23
CA THR A 332 16.30 -11.09 -0.94
C THR A 332 15.42 -11.91 -1.89
N SER A 333 14.11 -11.89 -1.70
CA SER A 333 13.09 -12.37 -2.63
C SER A 333 13.21 -11.73 -4.02
N SER A 334 13.66 -10.47 -4.11
CA SER A 334 13.78 -9.73 -5.37
C SER A 334 15.17 -9.79 -6.00
N GLY A 335 16.23 -10.17 -5.30
CA GLY A 335 17.55 -10.20 -5.91
C GLY A 335 18.67 -10.70 -5.01
N HIS A 336 19.89 -10.58 -5.50
CA HIS A 336 21.09 -10.82 -4.71
C HIS A 336 22.22 -9.89 -5.12
N LEU A 337 23.10 -9.62 -4.16
CA LEU A 337 24.32 -8.84 -4.29
C LEU A 337 25.48 -9.68 -3.77
N SER A 338 26.55 -9.79 -4.56
CA SER A 338 27.76 -10.49 -4.17
C SER A 338 28.93 -9.52 -4.00
N ARG A 339 29.76 -9.74 -2.98
CA ARG A 339 30.99 -8.97 -2.70
C ARG A 339 32.15 -9.92 -2.43
N ASN A 340 33.27 -9.69 -3.10
CA ASN A 340 34.49 -10.44 -2.80
C ASN A 340 35.22 -9.81 -1.62
N ILE A 341 35.44 -10.60 -0.57
CA ILE A 341 36.14 -10.20 0.65
C ILE A 341 37.41 -11.04 0.75
N ASN A 342 38.56 -10.38 0.86
CA ASN A 342 39.84 -11.04 1.10
C ASN A 342 40.21 -10.98 2.57
N ILE A 343 40.08 -12.08 3.29
CA ILE A 343 40.63 -12.19 4.62
C ILE A 343 42.14 -12.41 4.50
N ARG A 344 42.91 -11.52 5.09
CA ARG A 344 44.38 -11.62 5.10
C ARG A 344 44.87 -11.87 6.52
N SER A 345 45.91 -12.68 6.62
CA SER A 345 46.88 -12.47 7.69
C SER A 345 47.53 -11.11 7.42
N GLU A 346 47.89 -10.34 8.43
CA GLU A 346 48.75 -9.20 8.14
C GLU A 346 50.03 -9.70 7.48
N GLU A 347 50.38 -9.12 6.34
CA GLU A 347 51.76 -9.11 5.87
C GLU A 347 52.08 -7.70 5.34
N SER A 348 53.01 -7.08 6.07
CA SER A 348 53.86 -5.92 5.78
C SER A 348 53.26 -4.73 5.00
N GLY A 349 52.74 -3.78 5.77
CA GLY A 349 52.64 -2.38 5.40
C GLY A 349 52.74 -1.45 6.61
N ASP A 350 53.44 -1.86 7.68
CA ASP A 350 53.78 -1.15 8.93
C ASP A 350 52.72 -0.20 9.56
N ALA A 351 51.43 -0.28 9.18
CA ALA A 351 50.34 0.55 9.71
C ALA A 351 49.01 -0.23 9.80
N VAL A 352 48.35 -0.14 10.95
CA VAL A 352 47.10 -0.83 11.32
C VAL A 352 46.05 0.21 11.66
N TYR A 353 44.88 0.15 11.05
CA TYR A 353 43.80 1.10 11.31
C TYR A 353 42.86 0.56 12.38
N LEU A 354 42.56 1.35 13.40
CA LEU A 354 41.64 0.99 14.49
C LEU A 354 40.60 2.10 14.69
N ARG A 355 39.39 1.73 15.07
CA ARG A 355 38.40 2.68 15.61
C ARG A 355 38.30 2.46 17.11
N VAL A 356 38.46 3.49 17.92
CA VAL A 356 38.54 3.36 19.39
C VAL A 356 37.64 4.39 20.07
N PRO A 357 36.75 3.98 20.99
CA PRO A 357 35.93 4.92 21.74
C PRO A 357 36.78 5.86 22.58
N VAL A 358 36.47 7.16 22.52
CA VAL A 358 37.11 8.15 23.39
C VAL A 358 36.77 7.89 24.86
N GLU A 359 37.63 8.37 25.74
CA GLU A 359 37.51 8.27 27.20
C GLU A 359 37.54 6.85 27.79
N THR A 360 37.65 5.82 26.96
CA THR A 360 37.80 4.40 27.36
C THR A 360 39.24 3.91 27.23
N TYR A 361 39.58 2.85 27.96
CA TYR A 361 40.88 2.18 27.83
C TYR A 361 40.80 1.05 26.78
N TYR A 362 41.72 1.06 25.82
CA TYR A 362 41.85 0.04 24.79
C TYR A 362 43.24 -0.58 24.80
N GLN A 363 43.33 -1.92 24.78
CA GLN A 363 44.62 -2.62 24.79
C GLN A 363 45.09 -2.89 23.36
N LEU A 364 46.19 -2.28 22.95
CA LEU A 364 46.80 -2.55 21.66
C LEU A 364 47.40 -3.98 21.63
N GLN A 365 46.85 -4.85 20.80
CA GLN A 365 47.27 -6.25 20.66
C GLN A 365 48.42 -6.40 19.66
N CYS A 366 49.59 -5.84 19.97
CA CYS A 366 50.70 -5.77 19.01
C CYS A 366 51.18 -7.12 18.45
N SER A 367 51.12 -8.20 19.23
CA SER A 367 51.50 -9.53 18.75
C SER A 367 50.48 -10.18 17.83
N GLU A 368 49.23 -9.69 17.84
CA GLU A 368 48.21 -10.11 16.88
C GLU A 368 48.45 -9.41 15.54
N TYR A 369 48.89 -8.15 15.59
CA TYR A 369 48.95 -7.31 14.39
C TYR A 369 50.31 -7.21 13.67
N PHE A 370 51.41 -7.48 14.37
CA PHE A 370 52.76 -7.30 13.84
C PHE A 370 53.61 -8.55 14.02
N ASP A 371 53.86 -9.30 12.94
CA ASP A 371 54.60 -10.57 12.96
C ASP A 371 55.98 -10.50 13.63
N ARG A 372 56.60 -9.32 13.66
CA ARG A 372 57.90 -9.09 14.31
C ARG A 372 57.83 -9.08 15.84
N ILE A 373 56.61 -8.98 16.38
CA ILE A 373 56.28 -8.97 17.80
C ILE A 373 55.68 -10.34 18.12
N THR A 374 56.34 -11.06 19.03
CA THR A 374 56.02 -12.42 19.45
C THR A 374 55.94 -12.46 20.97
N SER A 375 55.39 -13.53 21.55
CA SER A 375 55.40 -13.73 23.00
C SER A 375 56.80 -13.70 23.63
N ALA A 376 57.85 -13.97 22.84
CA ALA A 376 59.24 -13.93 23.31
C ALA A 376 59.83 -12.52 23.43
N ASN A 377 59.30 -11.53 22.71
CA ASN A 377 59.86 -10.17 22.66
C ASN A 377 58.81 -9.06 22.92
N ILE A 378 57.57 -9.41 23.26
CA ILE A 378 56.50 -8.46 23.58
C ILE A 378 56.88 -7.48 24.70
N ASN A 379 57.69 -7.94 25.67
CA ASN A 379 58.17 -7.09 26.78
C ASN A 379 59.24 -6.06 26.35
N ASP A 380 59.78 -6.18 25.14
CA ASP A 380 60.75 -5.23 24.55
C ASP A 380 60.07 -4.22 23.62
N VAL A 381 58.74 -4.29 23.49
CA VAL A 381 57.94 -3.36 22.69
C VAL A 381 57.71 -2.08 23.48
N THR A 382 57.87 -0.95 22.81
CA THR A 382 57.58 0.38 23.35
C THR A 382 56.68 1.15 22.39
N TYR A 383 55.87 2.04 22.93
CA TYR A 383 54.87 2.80 22.18
C TYR A 383 55.20 4.29 22.26
N SER A 384 54.95 5.04 21.18
CA SER A 384 55.08 6.50 21.18
C SER A 384 54.00 7.17 20.36
N CYS A 385 53.38 8.21 20.92
CA CYS A 385 52.46 9.10 20.25
C CYS A 385 52.88 10.56 20.53
N GLU A 386 52.82 11.43 19.53
CA GLU A 386 53.14 12.86 19.68
C GLU A 386 51.91 13.71 20.05
N ASP A 387 50.71 13.12 20.03
CA ASP A 387 49.45 13.81 20.32
C ASP A 387 49.14 13.82 21.83
N GLU A 388 48.86 14.99 22.38
CA GLU A 388 48.56 15.17 23.81
C GLU A 388 47.22 14.56 24.24
N ASN A 389 46.34 14.25 23.28
CA ASN A 389 45.05 13.61 23.54
C ASN A 389 45.16 12.08 23.62
N VAL A 390 46.35 11.50 23.50
CA VAL A 390 46.57 10.05 23.57
C VAL A 390 47.43 9.71 24.79
N GLU A 391 46.81 9.08 25.79
CA GLU A 391 47.55 8.40 26.84
C GLU A 391 47.96 7.01 26.34
N VAL A 392 49.24 6.67 26.41
CA VAL A 392 49.74 5.32 26.10
C VAL A 392 50.67 4.82 27.20
N SER A 393 50.34 3.67 27.77
CA SER A 393 51.14 3.02 28.82
C SER A 393 52.29 2.19 28.24
N GLU A 394 53.22 1.76 29.11
CA GLU A 394 54.33 0.88 28.73
C GLU A 394 53.85 -0.49 28.18
N SER A 395 52.66 -0.94 28.55
CA SER A 395 52.07 -2.20 28.08
C SER A 395 51.20 -2.04 26.83
N GLY A 396 51.09 -0.83 26.26
CA GLY A 396 50.25 -0.58 25.08
C GLY A 396 48.76 -0.40 25.38
N LEU A 397 48.38 -0.26 26.65
CA LEU A 397 47.04 0.23 27.01
C LEU A 397 46.96 1.72 26.67
N ILE A 398 45.96 2.11 25.87
CA ILE A 398 45.74 3.49 25.43
C ILE A 398 44.42 4.04 25.96
N ARG A 399 44.33 5.37 26.07
CA ARG A 399 43.08 6.12 26.29
C ARG A 399 43.11 7.40 25.47
N LEU A 400 42.05 7.65 24.69
CA LEU A 400 41.91 8.86 23.88
C LEU A 400 41.08 9.89 24.66
N ALA A 401 41.51 11.15 24.72
CA ALA A 401 40.82 12.20 25.45
C ALA A 401 39.79 12.97 24.59
N ALA A 402 39.82 12.82 23.27
CA ALA A 402 38.94 13.54 22.34
C ALA A 402 38.68 12.72 21.06
N VAL A 403 37.67 13.12 20.30
CA VAL A 403 37.37 12.58 18.96
C VAL A 403 38.41 13.10 17.96
N GLY A 404 38.87 12.25 17.05
CA GLY A 404 39.88 12.63 16.05
C GLY A 404 40.73 11.45 15.57
N SER A 405 41.63 11.72 14.62
CA SER A 405 42.54 10.70 14.09
C SER A 405 43.94 10.80 14.69
N TYR A 406 44.43 9.69 15.22
CA TYR A 406 45.69 9.58 15.97
C TYR A 406 46.66 8.61 15.33
N ARG A 407 47.94 8.76 15.67
CA ARG A 407 49.02 7.89 15.19
C ARG A 407 49.88 7.43 16.36
N ILE A 408 49.95 6.12 16.58
CA ILE A 408 50.80 5.51 17.62
C ILE A 408 51.87 4.67 16.95
N GLU A 409 53.13 5.02 17.13
CA GLU A 409 54.26 4.23 16.62
C GLU A 409 54.64 3.12 17.60
N ILE A 410 54.96 1.96 17.05
CA ILE A 410 55.35 0.77 17.80
C ILE A 410 56.81 0.50 17.50
N GLN A 411 57.62 0.44 18.54
CA GLN A 411 59.05 0.28 18.43
C GLN A 411 59.50 -0.99 19.13
N LEU A 412 60.38 -1.75 18.48
CA LEU A 412 61.10 -2.87 19.08
C LEU A 412 62.58 -2.55 19.03
N ASN A 413 63.26 -2.57 20.18
CA ASN A 413 64.68 -2.20 20.28
C ASN A 413 65.01 -0.83 19.64
N LYS A 414 64.14 0.17 19.85
CA LYS A 414 64.26 1.56 19.31
C LYS A 414 64.20 1.67 17.79
N ARG A 415 63.64 0.68 17.11
CA ARG A 415 63.30 0.76 15.68
C ARG A 415 61.80 0.63 15.53
N THR A 416 61.19 1.52 14.76
CA THR A 416 59.77 1.40 14.39
C THR A 416 59.57 0.10 13.62
N VAL A 417 58.65 -0.71 14.13
CA VAL A 417 58.25 -2.01 13.56
C VAL A 417 56.78 -2.04 13.13
N GLY A 418 56.04 -0.97 13.42
CA GLY A 418 54.62 -0.83 13.11
C GLY A 418 54.06 0.51 13.58
N THR A 419 52.82 0.78 13.17
CA THR A 419 52.07 2.00 13.48
C THR A 419 50.60 1.63 13.67
N PHE A 420 49.90 2.20 14.64
CA PHE A 420 48.44 2.24 14.65
C PHE A 420 47.97 3.61 14.17
N LEU A 421 47.01 3.63 13.26
CA LEU A 421 46.26 4.81 12.83
C LEU A 421 44.85 4.68 13.42
N ILE A 422 44.55 5.50 14.42
CA ILE A 422 43.38 5.32 15.28
C ILE A 422 42.36 6.41 14.99
N ASP A 423 41.14 6.06 14.67
CA ASP A 423 40.00 6.96 14.60
C ASP A 423 39.24 6.92 15.94
N GLY A 424 39.37 7.99 16.71
CA GLY A 424 38.69 8.19 17.98
C GLY A 424 37.28 8.73 17.77
N PHE A 425 36.27 8.07 18.32
CA PHE A 425 34.85 8.45 18.17
C PHE A 425 34.11 8.43 19.51
N ARG A 426 33.01 9.17 19.60
CA ARG A 426 32.12 9.13 20.76
C ARG A 426 31.13 7.99 20.63
N ALA A 427 31.30 6.99 21.50
CA ALA A 427 30.50 5.77 21.50
C ALA A 427 29.14 5.94 22.20
N VAL A 428 28.19 5.07 21.86
CA VAL A 428 27.01 4.83 22.67
C VAL A 428 27.42 4.02 23.90
N GLU A 429 27.20 4.57 25.09
CA GLU A 429 27.51 3.91 26.37
C GLU A 429 26.34 3.07 26.88
N GLN A 430 25.12 3.53 26.63
CA GLN A 430 23.90 2.88 27.10
C GLN A 430 22.77 3.06 26.09
N ILE A 431 21.94 2.03 25.97
CA ILE A 431 20.63 2.09 25.33
C ILE A 431 19.58 2.13 26.43
N ILE A 432 18.63 3.04 26.31
CA ILE A 432 17.52 3.24 27.23
C ILE A 432 16.24 2.92 26.45
N PRO A 433 15.70 1.71 26.60
CA PRO A 433 14.37 1.38 26.08
C PRO A 433 13.33 2.32 26.71
N ASP A 434 12.41 2.83 25.90
CA ASP A 434 11.33 3.67 26.44
C ASP A 434 10.23 2.84 27.12
N LEU A 435 10.29 1.51 26.93
CA LEU A 435 9.48 0.53 27.62
C LEU A 435 10.33 -0.51 28.34
N ASP A 436 9.93 -0.82 29.57
CA ASP A 436 10.34 -2.04 30.27
C ASP A 436 9.56 -3.25 29.69
N ASP A 437 9.45 -4.34 30.44
CA ASP A 437 8.64 -5.51 30.09
C ASP A 437 7.20 -5.11 29.71
N PHE A 438 6.76 -5.50 28.50
CA PHE A 438 5.44 -5.14 27.98
C PHE A 438 4.74 -6.32 27.29
N VAL A 439 3.44 -6.14 27.04
CA VAL A 439 2.55 -7.15 26.46
C VAL A 439 2.03 -6.65 25.11
N MET A 440 2.00 -7.54 24.12
CA MET A 440 1.41 -7.32 22.81
C MET A 440 0.22 -8.25 22.60
N THR A 441 -0.73 -7.82 21.79
CA THR A 441 -1.82 -8.67 21.30
C THR A 441 -1.34 -9.39 20.03
N LEU A 442 -1.75 -10.63 19.80
CA LEU A 442 -1.45 -11.35 18.56
C LEU A 442 -1.81 -10.48 17.34
N ASP A 443 -0.96 -10.51 16.30
CA ASP A 443 -1.06 -9.72 15.07
C ASP A 443 -0.89 -8.20 15.24
N SER A 444 -0.72 -7.70 16.46
CA SER A 444 -0.43 -6.29 16.70
C SER A 444 0.98 -5.89 16.27
N ARG A 445 1.14 -4.60 15.98
CA ARG A 445 2.40 -3.99 15.56
C ARG A 445 2.81 -2.86 16.50
N LEU A 446 4.11 -2.66 16.64
CA LEU A 446 4.70 -1.66 17.52
C LEU A 446 6.01 -1.13 16.94
N ASP A 447 6.10 0.17 16.67
CA ASP A 447 7.39 0.83 16.54
C ASP A 447 7.98 1.04 17.94
N PHE A 448 8.99 0.26 18.28
CA PHE A 448 9.58 0.25 19.62
C PHE A 448 10.56 1.42 19.78
N PRO A 449 10.29 2.40 20.65
CA PRO A 449 11.18 3.53 20.84
C PRO A 449 12.30 3.20 21.84
N ALA A 450 13.52 3.62 21.52
CA ALA A 450 14.66 3.57 22.43
C ALA A 450 15.61 4.75 22.18
N ARG A 451 16.28 5.20 23.25
CA ARG A 451 17.23 6.32 23.22
C ARG A 451 18.65 5.85 23.53
N VAL A 452 19.63 6.60 23.05
CA VAL A 452 21.05 6.38 23.36
C VAL A 452 21.55 7.38 24.39
N TYR A 453 22.50 6.94 25.20
CA TYR A 453 23.30 7.81 26.06
C TYR A 453 24.79 7.56 25.79
N PRO A 454 25.63 8.60 25.68
CA PRO A 454 25.24 10.01 25.65
C PRO A 454 24.45 10.37 24.37
N GLU A 455 23.56 11.37 24.45
CA GLU A 455 22.72 11.79 23.32
C GLU A 455 23.54 12.36 22.14
N ASP A 456 24.78 12.76 22.40
CA ASP A 456 25.70 13.31 21.40
C ASP A 456 26.73 12.30 20.87
N ALA A 457 26.46 11.00 21.01
CA ALA A 457 27.23 9.94 20.34
C ALA A 457 27.32 10.19 18.82
N ASP A 458 28.47 9.86 18.22
CA ASP A 458 28.73 10.17 16.80
C ASP A 458 27.82 9.35 15.85
N ASP A 459 27.36 8.18 16.31
CA ASP A 459 26.40 7.32 15.62
C ASP A 459 25.38 6.77 16.63
N SER A 460 24.16 7.29 16.60
CA SER A 460 23.06 6.90 17.48
C SER A 460 22.15 5.81 16.90
N THR A 461 22.55 5.20 15.77
CA THR A 461 21.74 4.18 15.09
C THR A 461 21.59 2.94 15.96
N LEU A 462 20.35 2.49 16.13
CA LEU A 462 19.98 1.30 16.88
C LEU A 462 19.45 0.22 15.94
N TYR A 463 19.71 -1.04 16.32
CA TYR A 463 19.20 -2.21 15.64
C TYR A 463 18.49 -3.14 16.61
N TYR A 464 17.49 -3.86 16.10
CA TYR A 464 16.59 -4.71 16.88
C TYR A 464 16.56 -6.13 16.33
N TYR A 465 16.56 -7.12 17.21
CA TYR A 465 16.27 -8.52 16.84
C TYR A 465 15.50 -9.23 17.95
N SER A 466 14.61 -10.15 17.58
CA SER A 466 13.94 -11.04 18.52
C SER A 466 14.73 -12.32 18.74
N GLU A 467 14.74 -12.84 19.96
CA GLU A 467 15.29 -14.19 20.25
C GLU A 467 14.38 -15.32 19.73
N ASP A 468 13.12 -15.02 19.42
CA ASP A 468 12.14 -15.98 18.90
C ASP A 468 11.14 -15.26 17.98
N ASP A 469 11.47 -15.26 16.68
CA ASP A 469 10.63 -14.69 15.62
C ASP A 469 9.28 -15.38 15.47
N SER A 470 9.09 -16.59 16.04
CA SER A 470 7.78 -17.24 16.06
C SER A 470 6.83 -16.63 17.09
N VAL A 471 7.34 -15.83 18.03
CA VAL A 471 6.57 -15.09 19.03
C VAL A 471 6.45 -13.61 18.64
N VAL A 472 7.58 -12.94 18.43
CA VAL A 472 7.64 -11.54 17.94
C VAL A 472 8.69 -11.47 16.86
N SER A 473 8.36 -10.96 15.68
CA SER A 473 9.35 -10.65 14.64
C SER A 473 9.68 -9.16 14.66
N THR A 474 10.93 -8.79 14.38
CA THR A 474 11.35 -7.38 14.31
C THR A 474 12.02 -7.06 12.98
N ASN A 475 11.87 -5.83 12.48
CA ASN A 475 12.83 -5.30 11.50
C ASN A 475 14.04 -4.67 12.21
N LEU A 476 15.08 -4.34 11.44
CA LEU A 476 16.29 -3.72 11.95
C LEU A 476 16.06 -2.33 12.54
N SER A 477 14.97 -1.65 12.19
CA SER A 477 14.65 -0.30 12.65
C SER A 477 13.78 -0.24 13.91
N GLY A 478 13.35 -1.39 14.46
CA GLY A 478 12.56 -1.45 15.70
C GLY A 478 11.05 -1.60 15.51
N HIS A 479 10.58 -1.99 14.33
CA HIS A 479 9.19 -2.36 14.11
C HIS A 479 8.96 -3.82 14.53
N LEU A 480 8.22 -4.01 15.63
CA LEU A 480 7.86 -5.30 16.21
C LEU A 480 6.49 -5.72 15.69
N THR A 481 6.35 -6.99 15.30
CA THR A 481 5.07 -7.64 14.99
C THR A 481 4.89 -8.85 15.90
N ALA A 482 3.75 -8.95 16.56
CA ALA A 482 3.39 -10.12 17.36
C ALA A 482 2.92 -11.27 16.44
N VAL A 483 3.72 -12.33 16.33
CA VAL A 483 3.51 -13.45 15.38
C VAL A 483 2.83 -14.64 16.03
N GLY A 484 3.15 -14.92 17.30
CA GLY A 484 2.65 -16.11 17.98
C GLY A 484 2.62 -15.95 19.48
N LYS A 485 1.71 -16.67 20.13
CA LYS A 485 1.55 -16.61 21.59
C LYS A 485 2.79 -17.15 22.28
N GLY A 486 3.30 -16.40 23.24
CA GLY A 486 4.51 -16.80 23.95
C GLY A 486 5.16 -15.66 24.69
N VAL A 487 6.39 -15.90 25.12
CA VAL A 487 7.25 -14.91 25.76
C VAL A 487 8.60 -15.00 25.07
N THR A 488 9.09 -13.87 24.58
CA THR A 488 10.42 -13.75 23.98
C THR A 488 11.13 -12.51 24.53
N PHE A 489 12.36 -12.29 24.10
CA PHE A 489 13.10 -11.06 24.37
C PHE A 489 13.47 -10.39 23.04
N VAL A 490 13.33 -9.08 23.00
CA VAL A 490 13.84 -8.23 21.92
C VAL A 490 15.13 -7.61 22.42
N ASN A 491 16.21 -7.82 21.68
CA ASN A 491 17.52 -7.26 21.93
C ASN A 491 17.72 -6.03 21.05
N ILE A 492 18.30 -4.98 21.63
CA ILE A 492 18.57 -3.70 21.00
C ILE A 492 20.06 -3.45 21.10
N PHE A 493 20.72 -3.11 20.00
CA PHE A 493 22.16 -2.89 19.98
C PHE A 493 22.51 -1.64 19.18
N SER A 494 23.54 -0.93 19.64
CA SER A 494 24.05 0.24 18.95
C SER A 494 24.91 -0.18 17.77
N ARG A 495 24.88 0.59 16.68
CA ARG A 495 25.66 0.29 15.47
C ARG A 495 27.17 0.18 15.71
N ASP A 496 27.68 0.92 16.69
CA ASP A 496 29.08 0.86 17.11
C ASP A 496 29.41 -0.34 18.02
N ASN A 497 28.41 -1.19 18.33
CA ASN A 497 28.46 -2.37 19.19
C ASN A 497 28.91 -2.10 20.64
N ASN A 498 28.85 -0.85 21.12
CA ASN A 498 29.28 -0.52 22.48
C ASN A 498 28.18 -0.66 23.54
N ALA A 499 26.90 -0.65 23.13
CA ALA A 499 25.78 -0.79 24.04
C ALA A 499 24.76 -1.84 23.56
N VAL A 500 24.17 -2.53 24.53
CA VAL A 500 23.08 -3.48 24.31
C VAL A 500 22.01 -3.27 25.38
N ALA A 501 20.75 -3.36 24.99
CA ALA A 501 19.59 -3.46 25.88
C ALA A 501 18.74 -4.68 25.50
N ARG A 502 17.93 -5.16 26.45
CA ARG A 502 17.10 -6.36 26.27
C ARG A 502 15.78 -6.16 26.99
N VAL A 503 14.68 -6.36 26.27
CA VAL A 503 13.31 -6.13 26.76
C VAL A 503 12.50 -7.41 26.62
N ARG A 504 11.74 -7.78 27.65
CA ARG A 504 10.86 -8.96 27.60
C ARG A 504 9.53 -8.60 26.96
N VAL A 505 9.09 -9.39 25.99
CA VAL A 505 7.81 -9.22 25.30
C VAL A 505 6.95 -10.45 25.49
N LYS A 506 5.70 -10.26 25.93
CA LYS A 506 4.69 -11.33 26.03
C LYS A 506 3.59 -11.11 25.00
N VAL A 507 3.27 -12.12 24.20
CA VAL A 507 2.19 -12.07 23.21
C VAL A 507 1.01 -12.91 23.69
N LEU A 508 -0.17 -12.29 23.72
CA LEU A 508 -1.43 -12.88 24.16
C LEU A 508 -2.49 -12.87 23.05
N ASP A 509 -3.56 -13.64 23.23
CA ASP A 509 -4.77 -13.51 22.41
C ASP A 509 -5.47 -12.17 22.64
N ASP A 510 -6.26 -11.77 21.65
CA ASP A 510 -7.29 -10.76 21.83
C ASP A 510 -8.46 -11.31 22.66
N ASP A 511 -8.34 -11.26 23.99
CA ASP A 511 -9.31 -11.84 24.94
C ASP A 511 -10.08 -10.78 25.74
N MET A 512 -9.97 -9.50 25.39
CA MET A 512 -10.78 -8.43 26.00
C MET A 512 -12.04 -8.16 25.16
N ASN A 513 -13.22 -8.18 25.79
CA ASN A 513 -14.51 -7.95 25.12
C ASN A 513 -14.78 -6.44 24.90
N VAL A 514 -13.98 -5.82 24.03
CA VAL A 514 -14.00 -4.40 23.69
C VAL A 514 -14.38 -4.25 22.21
N PRO A 515 -15.05 -3.17 21.77
CA PRO A 515 -15.37 -2.98 20.36
C PRO A 515 -14.14 -3.07 19.44
N VAL A 516 -14.32 -3.69 18.29
CA VAL A 516 -13.29 -3.91 17.25
C VAL A 516 -13.38 -2.78 16.23
N GLY A 517 -12.28 -2.06 16.00
CA GLY A 517 -12.17 -1.07 14.92
C GLY A 517 -11.10 -0.01 15.16
N ALA A 518 -10.50 0.50 14.08
CA ALA A 518 -9.64 1.66 14.13
C ALA A 518 -10.41 2.89 14.63
N PHE A 519 -9.82 3.68 15.53
CA PHE A 519 -10.44 4.90 16.03
C PHE A 519 -9.77 6.12 15.40
N PRO A 520 -10.47 6.86 14.52
CA PRO A 520 -9.94 8.12 14.03
C PRO A 520 -10.10 9.18 15.12
N LEU A 521 -9.01 9.87 15.45
CA LEU A 521 -8.89 10.92 16.46
C LEU A 521 -8.51 12.24 15.76
N MET A 522 -8.84 13.41 16.33
CA MET A 522 -8.33 14.69 15.82
C MET A 522 -7.24 15.24 16.73
N VAL A 523 -6.32 16.00 16.13
CA VAL A 523 -5.31 16.74 16.90
C VAL A 523 -5.99 17.59 17.98
N GLY A 524 -5.54 17.43 19.22
CA GLY A 524 -6.04 18.13 20.40
C GLY A 524 -7.36 17.61 20.98
N LYS A 525 -8.00 16.60 20.38
CA LYS A 525 -9.20 15.96 20.95
C LYS A 525 -8.83 14.75 21.79
N MET A 526 -9.73 14.39 22.70
CA MET A 526 -9.59 13.28 23.63
C MET A 526 -10.66 12.24 23.33
N PHE A 527 -10.28 10.96 23.38
CA PHE A 527 -11.18 9.82 23.30
C PHE A 527 -11.01 8.97 24.56
N ASP A 528 -12.13 8.70 25.23
CA ASP A 528 -12.14 7.81 26.38
C ASP A 528 -12.27 6.37 25.89
N LEU A 529 -11.17 5.62 25.97
CA LEU A 529 -11.16 4.23 25.58
C LEU A 529 -11.90 3.33 26.59
N HIS A 530 -12.13 3.81 27.81
CA HIS A 530 -12.62 3.10 29.00
C HIS A 530 -12.86 1.59 28.85
N ILE A 531 -11.94 0.78 29.39
CA ILE A 531 -12.05 -0.68 29.41
C ILE A 531 -12.18 -1.13 30.86
N GLU A 532 -13.25 -1.86 31.16
CA GLU A 532 -13.45 -2.45 32.48
C GLU A 532 -12.42 -3.57 32.71
N GLY A 533 -11.57 -3.42 33.73
CA GLY A 533 -10.58 -4.43 34.12
C GLY A 533 -9.80 -4.06 35.38
N ASN A 534 -9.05 -5.03 35.93
CA ASN A 534 -8.16 -4.81 37.07
C ASN A 534 -6.70 -4.72 36.59
N ASP A 535 -5.93 -3.80 37.20
CA ASP A 535 -4.49 -3.63 36.96
C ASP A 535 -4.10 -3.43 35.48
N LEU A 536 -4.99 -2.81 34.71
CA LEU A 536 -4.73 -2.48 33.31
C LEU A 536 -3.66 -1.38 33.20
N LYS A 537 -2.76 -1.55 32.24
CA LYS A 537 -1.79 -0.55 31.80
C LYS A 537 -2.12 -0.14 30.38
N TYR A 538 -1.92 1.14 30.09
CA TYR A 538 -2.12 1.72 28.77
C TYR A 538 -0.79 2.17 28.18
N TYR A 539 -0.69 2.07 26.86
CA TYR A 539 0.51 2.42 26.13
C TYR A 539 0.16 2.92 24.73
N SER A 540 0.90 3.91 24.23
CA SER A 540 0.82 4.37 22.84
C SER A 540 2.09 4.00 22.08
N SER A 541 1.96 3.38 20.91
CA SER A 541 3.09 3.06 20.05
C SER A 541 3.85 4.28 19.53
N ASN A 542 3.24 5.48 19.58
CA ASN A 542 3.87 6.73 19.20
C ASN A 542 3.20 7.91 19.92
N GLU A 543 3.82 8.36 21.02
CA GLU A 543 3.32 9.50 21.82
C GLU A 543 3.40 10.85 21.09
N GLU A 544 4.20 10.97 20.01
CA GLU A 544 4.18 12.16 19.16
C GLU A 544 2.89 12.26 18.34
N ILE A 545 2.24 11.11 18.07
CA ILE A 545 0.97 11.04 17.34
C ILE A 545 -0.21 11.06 18.30
N ALA A 546 -0.26 10.16 19.28
CA ALA A 546 -1.28 10.17 20.33
C ALA A 546 -0.73 9.70 21.68
N THR A 547 -1.17 10.32 22.76
CA THR A 547 -0.83 9.87 24.13
C THR A 547 -2.01 9.11 24.75
N VAL A 548 -1.75 8.27 25.74
CA VAL A 548 -2.79 7.65 26.56
C VAL A 548 -2.38 7.71 28.02
N ASN A 549 -3.30 8.09 28.91
CA ASN A 549 -3.03 8.13 30.34
C ASN A 549 -3.49 6.86 31.07
N ASP A 550 -3.21 6.77 32.37
CA ASP A 550 -3.56 5.62 33.21
C ASP A 550 -5.07 5.37 33.34
N ASP A 551 -5.91 6.35 33.00
CA ASP A 551 -7.38 6.23 32.99
C ASP A 551 -7.92 5.74 31.64
N GLY A 552 -7.06 5.52 30.64
CA GLY A 552 -7.45 5.12 29.28
C GLY A 552 -7.90 6.27 28.39
N ILE A 553 -7.58 7.51 28.75
CA ILE A 553 -7.91 8.67 27.92
C ILE A 553 -6.83 8.87 26.86
N VAL A 554 -7.19 8.66 25.60
CA VAL A 554 -6.33 8.85 24.43
C VAL A 554 -6.43 10.29 23.95
N THR A 555 -5.31 10.98 23.75
CA THR A 555 -5.28 12.38 23.28
C THR A 555 -4.49 12.47 21.98
N GLY A 556 -5.09 13.03 20.93
CA GLY A 556 -4.42 13.26 19.65
C GLY A 556 -3.42 14.41 19.77
N VAL A 557 -2.16 14.17 19.41
CA VAL A 557 -1.06 15.13 19.53
C VAL A 557 -0.67 15.70 18.17
N SER A 558 -0.45 14.84 17.17
CA SER A 558 -0.14 15.26 15.80
C SER A 558 -0.67 14.23 14.79
N THR A 559 -0.70 14.61 13.52
CA THR A 559 -1.21 13.74 12.45
C THR A 559 -0.36 12.50 12.24
N GLY A 560 -1.00 11.34 12.13
CA GLY A 560 -0.33 10.08 11.81
C GLY A 560 -1.08 8.87 12.39
N ASP A 561 -0.54 7.69 12.17
CA ASP A 561 -1.09 6.44 12.68
C ASP A 561 -0.26 5.93 13.87
N CYS A 562 -0.93 5.47 14.91
CA CYS A 562 -0.32 4.79 16.04
C CYS A 562 -1.24 3.67 16.56
N TYR A 563 -0.78 2.94 17.56
CA TYR A 563 -1.54 1.89 18.22
C TYR A 563 -1.61 2.17 19.72
N ILE A 564 -2.79 2.05 20.29
CA ILE A 564 -2.98 2.07 21.74
C ILE A 564 -3.13 0.64 22.22
N THR A 565 -2.22 0.19 23.08
CA THR A 565 -2.31 -1.11 23.75
C THR A 565 -2.77 -0.92 25.18
N VAL A 566 -3.73 -1.74 25.59
CA VAL A 566 -4.24 -1.82 26.95
C VAL A 566 -4.21 -3.27 27.40
N GLY A 567 -3.73 -3.53 28.61
CA GLY A 567 -3.67 -4.89 29.12
C GLY A 567 -2.96 -5.04 30.45
N ASN A 568 -2.91 -6.29 30.92
CA ASN A 568 -2.17 -6.74 32.08
C ASN A 568 -1.44 -8.05 31.73
N ASP A 569 -0.91 -8.74 32.73
CA ASP A 569 -0.17 -9.99 32.51
C ASP A 569 -1.04 -11.12 31.89
N ASP A 570 -2.37 -11.06 32.00
CA ASP A 570 -3.27 -12.14 31.60
C ASP A 570 -4.08 -11.83 30.33
N THR A 571 -4.32 -10.55 30.04
CA THR A 571 -5.13 -10.10 28.90
C THR A 571 -4.56 -8.83 28.29
N ALA A 572 -4.57 -8.70 26.96
CA ALA A 572 -4.20 -7.47 26.27
C ALA A 572 -5.07 -7.24 25.03
N ARG A 573 -5.16 -5.98 24.61
CA ARG A 573 -5.79 -5.56 23.37
C ARG A 573 -5.04 -4.36 22.79
N THR A 574 -4.91 -4.35 21.48
CA THR A 574 -4.29 -3.26 20.73
C THR A 574 -5.29 -2.67 19.75
N ILE A 575 -5.34 -1.35 19.68
CA ILE A 575 -6.31 -0.60 18.90
C ILE A 575 -5.56 0.35 17.98
N ALA A 576 -5.84 0.30 16.68
CA ALA A 576 -5.30 1.27 15.73
C ALA A 576 -5.95 2.64 15.98
N VAL A 577 -5.13 3.68 16.05
CA VAL A 577 -5.55 5.07 16.18
C VAL A 577 -4.93 5.86 15.03
N ALA A 578 -5.77 6.50 14.25
CA ALA A 578 -5.35 7.41 13.19
C ALA A 578 -5.69 8.83 13.61
N VAL A 579 -4.70 9.71 13.73
CA VAL A 579 -4.90 11.10 14.14
C VAL A 579 -4.90 12.01 12.91
N TYR A 580 -5.94 12.83 12.77
CA TYR A 580 -6.11 13.74 11.63
C TYR A 580 -6.05 15.20 12.05
N ASP A 581 -5.55 16.01 11.12
CA ASP A 581 -5.77 17.44 11.10
C ASP A 581 -7.10 17.68 10.39
N ALA A 582 -8.18 17.62 11.16
CA ALA A 582 -9.54 17.81 10.68
C ALA A 582 -10.20 18.96 11.44
N PHE A 583 -11.25 19.53 10.82
CA PHE A 583 -11.89 20.75 11.29
C PHE A 583 -12.77 20.52 12.52
N SER A 584 -13.55 19.44 12.55
CA SER A 584 -14.57 19.24 13.60
C SER A 584 -15.07 17.80 13.74
N TYR A 585 -15.51 17.43 14.95
CA TYR A 585 -16.22 16.18 15.23
C TYR A 585 -17.73 16.39 15.24
N GLY A 586 -18.47 15.43 14.72
CA GLY A 586 -19.93 15.50 14.74
C GLY A 586 -20.61 14.16 14.88
N VAL A 587 -21.93 14.23 15.02
CA VAL A 587 -22.83 13.08 14.99
C VAL A 587 -23.95 13.33 14.01
N ASP A 588 -24.55 12.28 13.49
CA ASP A 588 -25.82 12.38 12.78
C ASP A 588 -26.94 11.72 13.59
N LEU A 589 -28.12 12.35 13.57
CA LEU A 589 -29.23 12.03 14.47
C LEU A 589 -30.58 12.07 13.74
N SER A 590 -31.49 11.20 14.16
CA SER A 590 -32.86 11.09 13.65
C SER A 590 -33.85 10.78 14.77
N GLU A 591 -35.12 10.54 14.43
CA GLU A 591 -36.13 10.04 15.37
C GLU A 591 -35.72 8.76 16.12
N TRP A 592 -34.84 7.95 15.53
CA TRP A 592 -34.40 6.67 16.13
C TRP A 592 -33.58 6.86 17.40
N ASN A 593 -33.00 8.04 17.60
CA ASN A 593 -32.25 8.38 18.82
C ASN A 593 -33.16 8.81 19.99
N ASN A 594 -34.49 8.82 19.80
CA ASN A 594 -35.50 9.29 20.75
C ASN A 594 -35.32 10.77 21.11
N TYR A 595 -36.08 11.24 22.11
CA TYR A 595 -36.07 12.65 22.50
C TYR A 595 -34.73 13.04 23.15
N ILE A 596 -34.10 14.10 22.64
CA ILE A 596 -32.84 14.66 23.13
C ILE A 596 -33.11 16.10 23.58
N SER A 597 -32.90 16.41 24.86
CA SER A 597 -33.11 17.76 25.39
C SER A 597 -31.93 18.69 25.11
N ALA A 598 -32.12 20.01 25.26
CA ALA A 598 -31.02 20.98 25.19
C ALA A 598 -29.85 20.63 26.16
N ASP A 599 -30.16 20.22 27.39
CA ASP A 599 -29.15 19.75 28.35
C ASP A 599 -28.38 18.50 27.88
N ASN A 600 -28.98 17.64 27.05
CA ASN A 600 -28.28 16.49 26.47
C ASN A 600 -27.32 16.97 25.38
N PHE A 601 -27.75 17.87 24.49
CA PHE A 601 -26.84 18.48 23.51
C PHE A 601 -25.69 19.28 24.15
N VAL A 602 -25.92 19.96 25.28
CA VAL A 602 -24.85 20.60 26.05
C VAL A 602 -23.84 19.57 26.57
N GLN A 603 -24.29 18.37 26.96
CA GLN A 603 -23.38 17.29 27.36
C GLN A 603 -22.56 16.78 26.17
N MET A 604 -23.18 16.57 25.00
CA MET A 604 -22.46 16.20 23.76
C MET A 604 -21.38 17.23 23.42
N LYS A 605 -21.73 18.52 23.46
CA LYS A 605 -20.79 19.59 23.16
C LYS A 605 -19.59 19.59 24.11
N ARG A 606 -19.84 19.33 25.40
CA ARG A 606 -18.77 19.22 26.41
C ARG A 606 -17.90 17.98 26.24
N SER A 607 -18.42 16.91 25.63
CA SER A 607 -17.62 15.73 25.29
C SER A 607 -16.85 15.89 23.97
N GLY A 608 -16.86 17.07 23.35
CA GLY A 608 -16.04 17.39 22.19
C GLY A 608 -16.75 17.29 20.85
N ILE A 609 -18.08 17.06 20.82
CA ILE A 609 -18.91 17.15 19.61
C ILE A 609 -19.07 18.62 19.23
N ASP A 610 -18.72 18.97 18.00
CA ASP A 610 -18.74 20.33 17.48
C ASP A 610 -19.98 20.60 16.60
N PHE A 611 -20.45 19.59 15.84
CA PHE A 611 -21.62 19.71 14.96
C PHE A 611 -22.59 18.52 15.03
N VAL A 612 -23.81 18.73 14.53
CA VAL A 612 -24.82 17.69 14.36
C VAL A 612 -25.45 17.74 12.97
N LEU A 613 -25.64 16.60 12.31
CA LEU A 613 -26.43 16.46 11.08
C LEU A 613 -27.78 15.83 11.44
N LEU A 614 -28.87 16.55 11.21
CA LEU A 614 -30.20 16.13 11.66
C LEU A 614 -31.03 15.62 10.48
N ARG A 615 -31.71 14.49 10.62
CA ARG A 615 -32.65 14.05 9.57
C ARG A 615 -33.85 14.99 9.55
N ALA A 616 -34.13 15.61 8.41
CA ALA A 616 -35.35 16.39 8.23
C ALA A 616 -36.55 15.52 7.82
N GLY A 617 -36.31 14.49 7.02
CA GLY A 617 -37.39 13.63 6.55
C GLY A 617 -36.92 12.46 5.71
N TYR A 618 -37.92 11.79 5.15
CA TYR A 618 -37.80 10.59 4.34
C TYR A 618 -38.81 10.68 3.18
N ARG A 619 -38.32 10.61 1.94
CA ARG A 619 -39.13 10.82 0.72
C ARG A 619 -39.83 12.19 0.69
N ASP A 620 -40.87 12.34 -0.13
CA ASP A 620 -41.64 13.59 -0.23
C ASP A 620 -42.83 13.67 0.74
N ASP A 621 -43.06 12.65 1.56
CA ASP A 621 -44.30 12.48 2.33
C ASP A 621 -44.12 12.31 3.85
N TYR A 622 -42.89 12.39 4.37
CA TYR A 622 -42.60 12.15 5.79
C TYR A 622 -41.53 13.09 6.35
N GLU A 623 -41.95 14.07 7.16
CA GLU A 623 -41.04 14.85 8.02
C GLU A 623 -40.69 14.02 9.26
N ASP A 624 -39.40 13.96 9.62
CA ASP A 624 -38.93 13.31 10.84
C ASP A 624 -39.49 14.08 12.04
N TYR A 625 -40.30 13.41 12.88
CA TYR A 625 -41.04 14.10 13.94
C TYR A 625 -40.15 14.64 15.07
N MET A 626 -38.86 14.26 15.11
CA MET A 626 -37.87 14.82 16.03
C MET A 626 -37.07 15.97 15.44
N PHE A 627 -37.08 16.17 14.12
CA PHE A 627 -36.26 17.17 13.43
C PHE A 627 -36.33 18.56 14.08
N GLN A 628 -37.55 19.09 14.22
CA GLN A 628 -37.79 20.42 14.78
C GLN A 628 -37.27 20.54 16.23
N ASN A 629 -37.51 19.52 17.06
CA ASN A 629 -37.03 19.53 18.45
C ASN A 629 -35.50 19.47 18.52
N ASN A 630 -34.89 18.59 17.71
CA ASN A 630 -33.44 18.45 17.65
C ASN A 630 -32.79 19.74 17.15
N TYR A 631 -33.35 20.38 16.13
CA TYR A 631 -32.87 21.65 15.61
C TYR A 631 -32.81 22.73 16.69
N TYR A 632 -33.93 23.01 17.35
CA TYR A 632 -33.97 24.07 18.37
C TYR A 632 -33.13 23.75 19.60
N ASN A 633 -33.12 22.49 20.06
CA ASN A 633 -32.34 22.09 21.23
C ASN A 633 -30.82 22.09 20.96
N ALA A 634 -30.39 21.63 19.78
CA ALA A 634 -28.98 21.67 19.37
C ALA A 634 -28.50 23.13 19.21
N ARG A 635 -29.36 23.99 18.63
CA ARG A 635 -29.05 25.42 18.46
C ARG A 635 -28.96 26.16 19.79
N GLU A 636 -29.83 25.82 20.75
CA GLU A 636 -29.76 26.36 22.12
C GLU A 636 -28.47 25.92 22.83
N ALA A 637 -28.01 24.68 22.61
CA ALA A 637 -26.71 24.20 23.09
C ALA A 637 -25.51 24.82 22.36
N GLY A 638 -25.75 25.53 21.26
CA GLY A 638 -24.75 26.21 20.44
C GLY A 638 -23.91 25.26 19.58
N LEU A 639 -24.42 24.09 19.23
CA LEU A 639 -23.79 23.23 18.22
C LEU A 639 -24.02 23.81 16.83
N ASP A 640 -23.04 23.63 15.93
CA ASP A 640 -23.24 23.92 14.51
C ASP A 640 -24.13 22.82 13.90
N ILE A 641 -25.01 23.18 12.97
CA ILE A 641 -26.08 22.28 12.50
C ILE A 641 -26.03 22.11 10.99
N GLY A 642 -26.12 20.88 10.53
CA GLY A 642 -26.50 20.52 9.16
C GLY A 642 -27.74 19.63 9.17
N VAL A 643 -28.19 19.26 7.99
CA VAL A 643 -29.47 18.56 7.85
C VAL A 643 -29.40 17.59 6.69
N TYR A 644 -30.01 16.41 6.82
CA TYR A 644 -30.03 15.40 5.78
C TYR A 644 -31.45 14.91 5.44
N HIS A 645 -31.61 14.46 4.21
CA HIS A 645 -32.85 13.91 3.69
C HIS A 645 -32.59 12.53 3.09
N TYR A 646 -33.20 11.52 3.68
CA TYR A 646 -33.18 10.15 3.17
C TYR A 646 -34.11 10.04 1.96
N ILE A 647 -33.55 9.88 0.76
CA ILE A 647 -34.32 9.85 -0.48
C ILE A 647 -34.61 8.42 -0.96
N THR A 648 -35.69 8.26 -1.70
CA THR A 648 -35.99 6.99 -2.40
C THR A 648 -36.12 7.14 -3.91
N ALA A 649 -35.85 8.35 -4.41
CA ALA A 649 -35.96 8.68 -5.81
C ALA A 649 -35.22 7.70 -6.73
N THR A 650 -35.92 7.26 -7.78
CA THR A 650 -35.39 6.38 -8.84
C THR A 650 -35.32 7.08 -10.20
N ASP A 651 -35.77 8.32 -10.27
CA ASP A 651 -35.71 9.19 -11.44
C ASP A 651 -35.62 10.66 -11.00
N SER A 652 -35.23 11.54 -11.93
CA SER A 652 -35.03 12.96 -11.65
C SER A 652 -36.30 13.70 -11.24
N GLU A 653 -37.49 13.29 -11.69
CA GLU A 653 -38.74 13.96 -11.32
C GLU A 653 -39.08 13.72 -9.86
N MET A 654 -38.89 12.47 -9.40
CA MET A 654 -39.02 12.11 -8.00
C MET A 654 -37.97 12.82 -7.15
N ALA A 655 -36.72 12.90 -7.63
CA ALA A 655 -35.64 13.60 -6.93
C ALA A 655 -35.96 15.08 -6.70
N VAL A 656 -36.55 15.76 -7.70
CA VAL A 656 -37.00 17.16 -7.56
C VAL A 656 -38.12 17.29 -6.52
N ARG A 657 -39.13 16.41 -6.52
CA ARG A 657 -40.22 16.47 -5.52
C ARG A 657 -39.70 16.25 -4.09
N GLU A 658 -38.79 15.31 -3.91
CA GLU A 658 -38.16 15.05 -2.62
C GLU A 658 -37.30 16.25 -2.18
N ALA A 659 -36.57 16.92 -3.10
CA ALA A 659 -35.86 18.16 -2.79
C ALA A 659 -36.81 19.31 -2.40
N GLU A 660 -37.95 19.45 -3.09
CA GLU A 660 -38.97 20.47 -2.76
C GLU A 660 -39.59 20.22 -1.37
N ALA A 661 -39.84 18.96 -1.00
CA ALA A 661 -40.31 18.60 0.34
C ALA A 661 -39.29 19.00 1.41
N MET A 662 -38.00 18.68 1.18
CA MET A 662 -36.90 19.10 2.04
C MET A 662 -36.88 20.61 2.28
N LEU A 663 -36.95 21.39 1.20
CA LEU A 663 -36.97 22.85 1.26
C LEU A 663 -38.15 23.40 2.08
N SER A 664 -39.29 22.72 2.06
CA SER A 664 -40.46 23.11 2.84
C SER A 664 -40.30 22.90 4.34
N TRP A 665 -39.59 21.84 4.75
CA TRP A 665 -39.36 21.52 6.17
C TRP A 665 -38.31 22.43 6.82
N ILE A 666 -37.33 22.89 6.02
CA ILE A 666 -36.24 23.74 6.50
C ILE A 666 -36.49 25.24 6.30
N GLU A 667 -37.67 25.64 5.83
CA GLU A 667 -37.97 27.03 5.49
C GLU A 667 -37.77 27.97 6.70
N GLY A 668 -36.95 29.01 6.51
CA GLY A 668 -36.66 30.01 7.54
C GLY A 668 -35.65 29.57 8.61
N MET A 669 -35.05 28.39 8.47
CA MET A 669 -33.96 27.91 9.31
C MET A 669 -32.60 28.33 8.76
N GLN A 670 -31.57 28.24 9.61
CA GLN A 670 -30.17 28.43 9.21
C GLN A 670 -29.33 27.24 9.63
N PHE A 671 -28.35 26.90 8.79
CA PHE A 671 -27.46 25.74 8.98
C PHE A 671 -26.02 26.14 8.69
N GLU A 672 -25.11 25.79 9.58
CA GLU A 672 -23.66 25.99 9.43
C GLU A 672 -22.99 24.87 8.63
N TYR A 673 -23.70 23.76 8.39
CA TYR A 673 -23.28 22.63 7.55
C TYR A 673 -24.25 22.43 6.37
N PRO A 674 -23.84 21.69 5.33
CA PRO A 674 -24.63 21.48 4.12
C PRO A 674 -26.01 20.83 4.35
N VAL A 675 -26.87 21.00 3.35
CA VAL A 675 -28.07 20.18 3.17
C VAL A 675 -27.66 18.91 2.42
N VAL A 676 -27.81 17.78 3.08
CA VAL A 676 -27.29 16.50 2.63
C VAL A 676 -28.39 15.69 1.95
N LEU A 677 -28.10 15.23 0.74
CA LEU A 677 -28.78 14.13 0.08
C LEU A 677 -28.29 12.80 0.65
N ASP A 678 -29.13 12.05 1.34
CA ASP A 678 -28.81 10.69 1.79
C ASP A 678 -29.41 9.67 0.79
N ILE A 679 -28.51 9.04 0.02
CA ILE A 679 -28.84 8.10 -1.06
C ILE A 679 -28.25 6.72 -0.75
N GLU A 680 -29.04 5.83 -0.17
CA GLU A 680 -28.57 4.50 0.24
C GLU A 680 -29.62 3.37 0.14
N THR A 681 -30.74 3.62 -0.54
CA THR A 681 -31.84 2.65 -0.63
C THR A 681 -31.54 1.53 -1.64
N GLU A 682 -31.95 0.31 -1.30
CA GLU A 682 -31.75 -0.89 -2.13
C GLU A 682 -32.25 -0.71 -3.58
N ASN A 683 -33.38 -0.02 -3.79
CA ASN A 683 -33.93 0.23 -5.13
C ASN A 683 -33.00 1.08 -6.02
N GLN A 684 -32.15 1.92 -5.43
CA GLN A 684 -31.18 2.76 -6.15
C GLN A 684 -29.98 1.95 -6.65
N SER A 685 -29.71 0.79 -6.03
CA SER A 685 -28.65 -0.14 -6.45
C SER A 685 -28.96 -0.82 -7.79
N TYR A 686 -30.21 -0.78 -8.27
CA TYR A 686 -30.60 -1.34 -9.57
C TYR A 686 -30.68 -0.31 -10.70
N LEU A 687 -30.46 0.98 -10.42
CA LEU A 687 -30.48 2.01 -11.45
C LEU A 687 -29.31 1.81 -12.43
N SER A 688 -29.41 2.36 -13.64
CA SER A 688 -28.20 2.51 -14.45
C SER A 688 -27.31 3.60 -13.85
N ALA A 689 -26.00 3.57 -14.15
CA ALA A 689 -25.09 4.63 -13.69
C ALA A 689 -25.58 6.02 -14.12
N GLY A 690 -26.04 6.18 -15.36
CA GLY A 690 -26.61 7.44 -15.86
C GLY A 690 -27.78 7.93 -14.99
N VAL A 691 -28.80 7.10 -14.78
CA VAL A 691 -29.99 7.48 -13.99
C VAL A 691 -29.63 7.77 -12.53
N PHE A 692 -28.70 7.01 -11.95
CA PHE A 692 -28.23 7.25 -10.59
C PHE A 692 -27.60 8.65 -10.45
N ASN A 693 -26.77 9.05 -11.41
CA ASN A 693 -26.16 10.38 -11.44
C ASN A 693 -27.20 11.48 -11.74
N ASP A 694 -28.17 11.22 -12.63
CA ASP A 694 -29.26 12.15 -12.94
C ASP A 694 -30.20 12.41 -11.74
N VAL A 695 -30.41 11.41 -10.89
CA VAL A 695 -31.15 11.54 -9.61
C VAL A 695 -30.40 12.46 -8.66
N ILE A 696 -29.11 12.22 -8.46
CA ILE A 696 -28.26 13.03 -7.58
C ILE A 696 -28.22 14.48 -8.07
N ASP A 697 -27.98 14.70 -9.36
CA ASP A 697 -27.88 16.05 -9.91
C ASP A 697 -29.20 16.80 -9.81
N ALA A 698 -30.32 16.13 -10.11
CA ALA A 698 -31.65 16.74 -10.02
C ALA A 698 -31.98 17.18 -8.59
N TYR A 699 -31.68 16.33 -7.60
CA TYR A 699 -31.88 16.69 -6.19
C TYR A 699 -30.97 17.87 -5.80
N CYS A 700 -29.66 17.71 -5.95
CA CYS A 700 -28.71 18.68 -5.43
C CYS A 700 -28.77 20.02 -6.15
N SER A 701 -28.97 20.04 -7.46
CA SER A 701 -29.14 21.30 -8.19
C SER A 701 -30.42 22.05 -7.79
N THR A 702 -31.48 21.34 -7.38
CA THR A 702 -32.70 21.95 -6.83
C THR A 702 -32.43 22.62 -5.49
N ILE A 703 -31.71 21.94 -4.59
CA ILE A 703 -31.27 22.48 -3.30
C ILE A 703 -30.35 23.70 -3.48
N GLU A 704 -29.35 23.62 -4.37
CA GLU A 704 -28.43 24.74 -4.65
C GLU A 704 -29.13 25.93 -5.29
N SER A 705 -30.10 25.69 -6.19
CA SER A 705 -30.90 26.75 -6.80
C SER A 705 -31.75 27.52 -5.77
N ALA A 706 -32.06 26.90 -4.63
CA ALA A 706 -32.77 27.53 -3.52
C ALA A 706 -31.82 28.27 -2.54
N GLY A 707 -30.52 28.32 -2.81
CA GLY A 707 -29.53 29.02 -1.98
C GLY A 707 -28.90 28.18 -0.87
N TYR A 708 -29.00 26.85 -0.95
CA TYR A 708 -28.42 25.93 0.03
C TYR A 708 -27.25 25.14 -0.58
N LYS A 709 -26.12 25.04 0.13
CA LYS A 709 -25.01 24.14 -0.26
C LYS A 709 -25.49 22.69 -0.15
N CYS A 710 -25.43 21.93 -1.26
CA CYS A 710 -25.73 20.50 -1.26
C CYS A 710 -24.48 19.65 -1.01
N MET A 711 -24.69 18.48 -0.41
CA MET A 711 -23.69 17.44 -0.18
C MET A 711 -24.34 16.07 -0.42
N ILE A 712 -23.55 15.09 -0.87
CA ILE A 712 -24.01 13.71 -1.07
C ILE A 712 -23.52 12.86 0.09
N TYR A 713 -24.43 12.13 0.73
CA TYR A 713 -24.14 11.05 1.65
C TYR A 713 -24.47 9.69 1.05
N SER A 714 -23.55 8.74 1.18
CA SER A 714 -23.79 7.32 0.94
C SER A 714 -22.62 6.46 1.45
N PHE A 715 -22.79 5.14 1.48
CA PHE A 715 -21.72 4.20 1.80
C PHE A 715 -20.78 3.97 0.61
N ALA A 716 -19.53 3.63 0.94
CA ALA A 716 -18.42 3.53 0.00
C ALA A 716 -18.75 2.78 -1.31
N SER A 717 -19.34 1.59 -1.26
CA SER A 717 -19.61 0.81 -2.47
C SER A 717 -20.69 1.40 -3.38
N LEU A 718 -21.64 2.17 -2.86
CA LEU A 718 -22.65 2.83 -3.70
C LEU A 718 -22.11 4.14 -4.32
N LEU A 719 -21.24 4.86 -3.60
CA LEU A 719 -20.55 6.05 -4.12
C LEU A 719 -19.67 5.76 -5.33
N ASN A 720 -19.15 4.54 -5.49
CA ASN A 720 -18.38 4.12 -6.69
C ASN A 720 -19.15 4.30 -8.01
N ARG A 721 -20.47 4.44 -7.95
CA ARG A 721 -21.32 4.64 -9.13
C ARG A 721 -21.44 6.10 -9.56
N CYS A 722 -21.00 7.04 -8.72
CA CYS A 722 -20.94 8.45 -9.08
C CYS A 722 -19.87 8.66 -10.15
N ASN A 723 -20.25 9.34 -11.23
CA ASN A 723 -19.31 9.72 -12.27
C ASN A 723 -18.42 10.89 -11.81
N ARG A 724 -17.36 11.16 -12.55
CA ARG A 724 -16.40 12.24 -12.22
C ARG A 724 -17.01 13.65 -12.22
N GLU A 725 -18.13 13.87 -12.92
CA GLU A 725 -18.82 15.16 -12.97
C GLU A 725 -19.54 15.42 -11.65
N ILE A 726 -20.35 14.46 -11.18
CA ILE A 726 -21.01 14.52 -9.87
C ILE A 726 -19.97 14.66 -8.75
N LEU A 727 -18.92 13.83 -8.76
CA LEU A 727 -17.82 13.87 -7.78
C LEU A 727 -16.94 15.13 -7.89
N GLY A 728 -17.10 15.95 -8.92
CA GLY A 728 -16.44 17.25 -9.06
C GLY A 728 -17.33 18.43 -8.71
N LYS A 729 -18.65 18.21 -8.63
CA LYS A 729 -19.66 19.25 -8.45
C LYS A 729 -20.14 19.36 -7.00
N TYR A 730 -20.32 18.23 -6.32
CA TYR A 730 -20.87 18.19 -4.97
C TYR A 730 -19.87 17.60 -3.98
N ASP A 731 -19.93 18.10 -2.74
CA ASP A 731 -19.10 17.61 -1.66
C ASP A 731 -19.64 16.26 -1.16
N ILE A 732 -18.77 15.41 -0.60
CA ILE A 732 -19.12 14.04 -0.21
C ILE A 732 -19.00 13.85 1.31
N TRP A 733 -20.06 13.32 1.90
CA TRP A 733 -20.08 12.71 3.22
C TRP A 733 -20.11 11.19 3.06
N GLN A 734 -19.00 10.52 3.37
CA GLN A 734 -18.85 9.10 3.08
C GLN A 734 -18.99 8.23 4.33
N ALA A 735 -19.82 7.19 4.27
CA ALA A 735 -19.78 6.12 5.27
C ALA A 735 -18.78 5.03 4.89
N HIS A 736 -17.79 4.81 5.76
CA HIS A 736 -16.82 3.73 5.65
C HIS A 736 -16.29 3.35 7.03
N TRP A 737 -16.81 2.26 7.59
CA TRP A 737 -16.51 1.86 8.97
C TRP A 737 -15.36 0.85 9.06
N GLY A 738 -14.63 0.86 10.18
CA GLY A 738 -13.60 -0.13 10.48
C GLY A 738 -12.27 0.05 9.74
N VAL A 739 -12.08 1.19 9.06
CA VAL A 739 -10.87 1.54 8.32
C VAL A 739 -10.14 2.72 8.97
N THR A 740 -8.82 2.79 8.82
CA THR A 740 -8.00 3.97 9.19
C THR A 740 -7.97 5.01 8.08
N VAL A 741 -8.46 4.72 6.87
CA VAL A 741 -8.67 5.72 5.82
C VAL A 741 -9.80 5.19 4.94
N PRO A 742 -10.83 6.00 4.60
CA PRO A 742 -11.78 5.63 3.56
C PRO A 742 -11.06 5.33 2.24
N THR A 743 -11.14 4.08 1.77
CA THR A 743 -10.41 3.61 0.57
C THR A 743 -11.10 4.01 -0.75
N VAL A 744 -12.39 4.31 -0.70
CA VAL A 744 -13.14 4.78 -1.85
C VAL A 744 -12.93 6.30 -1.96
N PHE A 745 -12.05 6.70 -2.87
CA PHE A 745 -11.60 8.07 -3.12
C PHE A 745 -10.71 8.66 -2.01
N THR A 746 -9.45 8.22 -1.95
CA THR A 746 -8.42 8.96 -1.24
C THR A 746 -8.40 10.41 -1.75
N GLN A 747 -8.90 11.36 -0.94
CA GLN A 747 -8.87 12.83 -1.10
C GLN A 747 -10.11 13.58 -1.67
N ARG A 748 -11.34 13.01 -1.70
CA ARG A 748 -12.53 13.81 -2.15
C ARG A 748 -13.74 13.90 -1.21
N TYR A 749 -13.76 13.20 -0.09
CA TYR A 749 -14.77 13.44 0.94
C TYR A 749 -14.37 14.62 1.83
N THR A 750 -15.37 15.35 2.30
CA THR A 750 -15.21 16.46 3.25
C THR A 750 -15.77 16.09 4.63
N ILE A 751 -16.61 15.06 4.71
CA ILE A 751 -17.06 14.42 5.95
C ILE A 751 -16.91 12.90 5.82
N TRP A 752 -16.46 12.24 6.88
CA TRP A 752 -16.37 10.79 6.97
C TRP A 752 -17.16 10.30 8.18
N GLN A 753 -18.16 9.45 7.94
CA GLN A 753 -18.82 8.66 8.98
C GLN A 753 -18.00 7.39 9.23
N PHE A 754 -17.31 7.36 10.36
CA PHE A 754 -16.30 6.34 10.66
C PHE A 754 -16.81 5.21 11.55
N THR A 755 -17.93 5.40 12.24
CA THR A 755 -18.61 4.33 12.97
C THR A 755 -20.10 4.62 13.12
N ALA A 756 -20.89 3.54 13.12
CA ALA A 756 -22.31 3.54 13.45
C ALA A 756 -22.60 3.08 14.90
N SER A 757 -21.55 2.90 15.71
CA SER A 757 -21.64 2.30 17.06
C SER A 757 -21.02 3.17 18.15
N GLY A 758 -20.91 4.48 17.89
CA GLY A 758 -20.37 5.45 18.83
C GLY A 758 -21.20 5.57 20.11
N LYS A 759 -20.54 5.96 21.21
CA LYS A 759 -21.18 6.27 22.49
C LYS A 759 -20.97 7.73 22.84
N VAL A 760 -22.04 8.51 22.82
CA VAL A 760 -21.98 9.96 23.09
C VAL A 760 -22.78 10.34 24.33
N PRO A 761 -22.17 11.01 25.31
CA PRO A 761 -22.88 11.53 26.47
C PRO A 761 -24.12 12.36 26.11
N GLY A 762 -25.27 11.94 26.61
CA GLY A 762 -26.56 12.60 26.34
C GLY A 762 -27.42 11.91 25.30
N VAL A 763 -26.89 10.96 24.53
CA VAL A 763 -27.67 10.07 23.64
C VAL A 763 -27.71 8.66 24.22
N LYS A 764 -28.85 7.98 24.08
CA LYS A 764 -28.96 6.56 24.46
C LYS A 764 -28.78 5.69 23.22
N GLY A 765 -27.99 4.62 23.36
CA GLY A 765 -27.80 3.63 22.30
C GLY A 765 -26.50 3.86 21.54
N ASP A 766 -26.49 3.38 20.31
CA ASP A 766 -25.43 3.64 19.33
C ASP A 766 -25.68 4.96 18.61
N VAL A 767 -24.60 5.64 18.23
CA VAL A 767 -24.63 6.93 17.54
C VAL A 767 -23.64 6.90 16.39
N ASP A 768 -24.08 7.38 15.23
CA ASP A 768 -23.25 7.58 14.06
C ASP A 768 -22.29 8.76 14.28
N MET A 769 -20.99 8.52 14.10
CA MET A 769 -19.93 9.48 14.41
C MET A 769 -19.18 9.90 13.16
N ASN A 770 -18.86 11.19 13.10
CA ASN A 770 -18.33 11.85 11.92
C ASN A 770 -17.10 12.70 12.21
N ILE A 771 -16.17 12.74 11.26
CA ILE A 771 -15.09 13.72 11.18
C ILE A 771 -15.32 14.59 9.95
N CYS A 772 -15.26 15.90 10.12
CA CYS A 772 -15.32 16.86 9.02
C CYS A 772 -13.96 17.53 8.82
N PHE A 773 -13.50 17.57 7.58
CA PHE A 773 -12.20 18.11 7.16
C PHE A 773 -12.30 19.53 6.58
N TYR A 774 -13.52 20.07 6.44
CA TYR A 774 -13.77 21.34 5.77
C TYR A 774 -14.49 22.34 6.70
N ASP A 775 -14.05 23.60 6.69
CA ASP A 775 -14.67 24.69 7.46
C ASP A 775 -15.96 25.19 6.79
N TYR A 776 -17.00 24.35 6.87
CA TYR A 776 -18.34 24.72 6.41
C TYR A 776 -18.93 25.93 7.13
N PRO A 777 -18.82 26.09 8.46
CA PRO A 777 -19.39 27.23 9.16
C PRO A 777 -18.85 28.57 8.67
N THR A 778 -17.57 28.68 8.30
CA THR A 778 -17.02 29.88 7.67
C THR A 778 -17.51 30.01 6.23
N TYR A 779 -17.36 28.96 5.42
CA TYR A 779 -17.73 28.98 4.00
C TYR A 779 -19.19 29.39 3.78
N ILE A 780 -20.13 28.80 4.51
CA ILE A 780 -21.56 29.07 4.37
C ILE A 780 -21.89 30.51 4.73
N ARG A 781 -21.33 31.04 5.83
CA ARG A 781 -21.58 32.41 6.28
C ARG A 781 -20.98 33.44 5.32
N GLU A 782 -19.79 33.19 4.78
CA GLU A 782 -19.14 34.11 3.84
C GLU A 782 -19.84 34.15 2.46
N ASN A 783 -20.48 33.06 2.06
CA ASN A 783 -21.18 32.94 0.78
C ASN A 783 -22.68 33.22 0.88
N HIS A 784 -23.21 33.58 2.06
CA HIS A 784 -24.64 33.84 2.29
C HIS A 784 -25.55 32.68 1.85
N LEU A 785 -25.14 31.45 2.20
CA LEU A 785 -25.85 30.21 1.89
C LEU A 785 -26.63 29.72 3.12
N ASN A 786 -27.51 28.74 2.92
CA ASN A 786 -28.19 28.03 4.01
C ASN A 786 -28.93 28.95 5.00
N GLY A 787 -29.54 30.02 4.49
CA GLY A 787 -30.30 30.99 5.28
C GLY A 787 -29.47 32.12 5.93
N TYR A 788 -28.17 32.22 5.66
CA TYR A 788 -27.25 33.25 6.20
C TYR A 788 -27.13 34.54 5.38
#